data_AF-A0A1Q3AWI0-F1
#
_entry.id   AF-A0A1Q3AWI0-F1
#
_cell.length_a   1.000
_cell.length_b   1.000
_cell.length_c   1.000
_cell.angle_alpha   90.00
_cell.angle_beta   90.00
_cell.angle_gamma   90.00
#
_symmetry.space_group_name_H-M   'P 1'
#
loop_
_entity.id
_entity.type
_entity.pdbx_description
1 polymer ?
#
loop_
_entity_poly.entity_id
_entity_poly.type
_entity_poly.pdbx_seq_one_letter_code
_entity_poly.pdbx_strand_id
1 'polypeptide(L)'
;MVISFCRFTSLLLLLTTLLLLSSLTTAQPFKCTVNSTCHALVGYKLPNTTSLSSIQTLFGIKKFKSLLGANNLPISTPQNQTMNATQTIKVPIPCFCVNGTGVSNKVPVYTVQKDDGLYHIAAEIFSGLLLYQTIADHNNISNVNDIALGQNLWIPLPCSCDDVDGEEVVHYAHVVEAGSSLEVIESEFGTPTQTVMSVNGIANDSQLIAGAVLDIPLKACSSSIRSDSEDSPLLVSNDTYVLTANQCVKCQCMAANNWTLQCEPSLLNPLPVSNWSTCPSMQCEGLNILSVGNTTLNGCNSTTCAYAGYSANRTIFTTLDTVSTCLSKNALLGYADGALNCHLSAEHRNVLSPLVVCRGRSCLPVLYNQLSSDCGLEPADVEEKRLVLKEENFVEERLVLEEANALNSTKEENPDLKGKPVSELQPPDVKRELIKLSLPALAGQAIDPLAQLMETAYIGRLGHVELASAGVSISIFNIISKLFNIPLLSVATSFVAEDISKNAVENSAAGDVSLEDKTNGKPHDEVTEKKQLSSVSTALLLAVGIGIFECVALFCGSGPFINLMGVPLVKMYAPAKLFLALRALGAPAVVVSLALQGIFRGFKDTQTPVLCIGNFSAVALFPLLMNYCGMGVTGAAVSVVVSQYIVALLMLWHLNKKVVLLPPKMGSLQFGCYIKSGGFLIGRTLAVLLTMTLGTSMAARQGPVAMAAHQICMQVWLAVSLLTDALAASGQALIASYLSKGDFSTLKEVTNFVLKIGLFTGLSLAAILGVSFKSLATLFTKDAAVLGIVRTGVLVAYLCSVILSFFNLFFVLHVEWVLLIYLLRVHLKLLQFVSASQPINSLAFIFDGLHYGVSDFQYAAYSMMLVGAISSAFFLLVPSIMGLPGVWLGLTLFMGLRMAAGYYRILSNSGPWWFLHKDFQRAEVAYSNIKKN
;
A
#
# COMPACT_ATOMS: atom_id res chain seq x y z
N MET A 1 -4.58 12.74 32.09
CA MET A 1 -4.85 12.64 30.64
C MET A 1 -3.60 12.22 29.87
N VAL A 2 -2.62 13.11 29.64
CA VAL A 2 -1.40 12.85 28.85
C VAL A 2 -0.69 11.53 29.22
N ILE A 3 -0.46 11.27 30.51
CA ILE A 3 0.30 10.08 30.98
C ILE A 3 -0.31 8.74 30.51
N SER A 4 -1.64 8.61 30.47
CA SER A 4 -2.28 7.36 30.01
C SER A 4 -2.14 7.19 28.49
N PHE A 5 -2.24 8.30 27.76
CA PHE A 5 -2.00 8.34 26.31
C PHE A 5 -0.53 8.05 25.97
N CYS A 6 0.42 8.55 26.76
CA CYS A 6 1.84 8.20 26.66
C CYS A 6 2.12 6.73 26.96
N ARG A 7 1.39 6.09 27.88
CA ARG A 7 1.52 4.63 28.11
C ARG A 7 0.97 3.84 26.92
N PHE A 8 -0.15 4.26 26.34
CA PHE A 8 -0.71 3.67 25.12
C PHE A 8 0.23 3.83 23.91
N THR A 9 0.75 5.03 23.66
CA THR A 9 1.67 5.27 22.54
C THR A 9 3.05 4.65 22.78
N SER A 10 3.56 4.61 24.01
CA SER A 10 4.81 3.91 24.34
C SER A 10 4.68 2.40 24.16
N LEU A 11 3.55 1.80 24.52
CA LEU A 11 3.29 0.37 24.26
C LEU A 11 3.15 0.08 22.75
N LEU A 12 2.49 0.97 22.00
CA LEU A 12 2.38 0.85 20.54
C LEU A 12 3.75 1.05 19.85
N LEU A 13 4.56 1.99 20.33
CA LEU A 13 5.93 2.22 19.86
C LEU A 13 6.83 1.01 20.18
N LEU A 14 6.69 0.44 21.38
CA LEU A 14 7.38 -0.79 21.77
C LEU A 14 6.98 -1.96 20.84
N LEU A 15 5.69 -2.10 20.54
CA LEU A 15 5.18 -3.12 19.62
C LEU A 15 5.67 -2.93 18.18
N THR A 16 5.73 -1.69 17.67
CA THR A 16 6.33 -1.42 16.35
C THR A 16 7.85 -1.63 16.36
N THR A 17 8.55 -1.37 17.48
CA THR A 17 9.98 -1.74 17.59
C THR A 17 10.19 -3.25 17.68
N LEU A 18 9.29 -4.03 18.30
CA LEU A 18 9.34 -5.50 18.24
C LEU A 18 9.09 -6.03 16.82
N LEU A 19 8.18 -5.41 16.06
CA LEU A 19 7.97 -5.70 14.63
C LEU A 19 9.14 -5.25 13.73
N LEU A 20 9.98 -4.33 14.20
CA LEU A 20 11.27 -3.98 13.57
C LEU A 20 12.40 -4.97 13.90
N LEU A 21 12.24 -5.83 14.92
CA LEU A 21 13.24 -6.84 15.29
C LEU A 21 13.11 -8.15 14.51
N SER A 22 12.01 -8.38 13.77
CA SER A 22 11.88 -9.54 12.88
C SER A 22 12.65 -9.34 11.57
N SER A 23 13.98 -9.49 11.68
CA SER A 23 14.97 -9.83 10.63
C SER A 23 14.74 -9.29 9.21
N LEU A 24 15.67 -8.43 8.75
CA LEU A 24 15.88 -8.21 7.31
C LEU A 24 16.15 -9.56 6.62
N THR A 25 15.27 -9.96 5.71
CA THR A 25 15.57 -10.98 4.70
C THR A 25 15.71 -10.28 3.36
N THR A 26 16.93 -9.85 3.05
CA THR A 26 17.34 -9.59 1.66
C THR A 26 17.16 -10.88 0.84
N ALA A 27 17.01 -10.75 -0.49
CA ALA A 27 17.23 -11.91 -1.36
C ALA A 27 18.65 -12.42 -1.10
N GLN A 28 18.80 -13.67 -0.67
CA GLN A 28 20.11 -14.18 -0.31
C GLN A 28 20.94 -14.41 -1.58
N PRO A 29 22.18 -13.90 -1.66
CA PRO A 29 23.08 -14.28 -2.73
C PRO A 29 23.39 -15.78 -2.61
N PHE A 30 23.66 -16.43 -3.74
CA PHE A 30 24.07 -17.84 -3.74
C PHE A 30 25.42 -17.93 -3.02
N LYS A 31 25.48 -18.84 -2.04
CA LYS A 31 26.66 -19.05 -1.19
C LYS A 31 27.51 -20.16 -1.76
N CYS A 32 28.80 -20.02 -1.55
CA CYS A 32 29.82 -21.02 -1.85
C CYS A 32 30.77 -21.12 -0.65
N THR A 33 31.45 -22.25 -0.52
CA THR A 33 32.40 -22.52 0.56
C THR A 33 33.84 -22.59 0.05
N VAL A 34 34.02 -22.93 -1.23
CA VAL A 34 35.32 -23.03 -1.90
C VAL A 34 35.50 -21.87 -2.89
N ASN A 35 36.72 -21.33 -2.98
CA ASN A 35 37.07 -20.40 -4.05
C ASN A 35 37.30 -21.18 -5.36
N SER A 36 36.36 -21.12 -6.30
CA SER A 36 36.34 -21.98 -7.49
C SER A 36 35.73 -21.31 -8.73
N THR A 37 35.90 -21.94 -9.89
CA THR A 37 35.25 -21.57 -11.16
C THR A 37 34.58 -22.80 -11.77
N CYS A 38 33.33 -22.68 -12.18
CA CYS A 38 32.57 -23.76 -12.80
C CYS A 38 31.60 -23.24 -13.88
N HIS A 39 30.79 -24.12 -14.45
CA HIS A 39 29.66 -23.76 -15.30
C HIS A 39 28.33 -23.99 -14.59
N ALA A 40 27.52 -22.93 -14.51
CA ALA A 40 26.18 -22.95 -13.93
C ALA A 40 25.13 -22.59 -14.98
N LEU A 41 23.87 -22.87 -14.69
CA LEU A 41 22.72 -22.57 -15.54
C LEU A 41 21.82 -21.50 -14.91
N VAL A 42 21.15 -20.70 -15.73
CA VAL A 42 20.21 -19.66 -15.28
C VAL A 42 18.89 -19.76 -16.05
N GLY A 43 17.76 -19.75 -15.35
CA GLY A 43 16.42 -19.87 -15.94
C GLY A 43 15.88 -18.53 -16.44
N TYR A 44 16.27 -18.11 -17.64
CA TYR A 44 15.79 -16.86 -18.23
C TYR A 44 14.37 -17.01 -18.80
N LYS A 45 13.39 -16.37 -18.16
CA LYS A 45 11.99 -16.32 -18.61
C LYS A 45 11.77 -15.17 -19.60
N LEU A 46 11.43 -15.50 -20.85
CA LEU A 46 11.32 -14.52 -21.93
C LEU A 46 10.21 -13.49 -21.67
N PRO A 47 10.50 -12.17 -21.60
CA PRO A 47 9.46 -11.14 -21.44
C PRO A 47 8.66 -10.95 -22.74
N ASN A 48 9.29 -11.15 -23.90
CA ASN A 48 8.71 -11.01 -25.23
C ASN A 48 9.15 -12.18 -26.13
N THR A 49 8.45 -12.43 -27.24
CA THR A 49 8.87 -13.38 -28.27
C THR A 49 10.23 -12.94 -28.84
N THR A 50 11.27 -13.76 -28.65
CA THR A 50 12.68 -13.37 -28.83
C THR A 50 13.44 -14.45 -29.60
N SER A 51 14.40 -14.09 -30.45
CA SER A 51 15.27 -15.06 -31.14
C SER A 51 16.39 -15.58 -30.26
N LEU A 52 16.83 -16.82 -30.50
CA LEU A 52 17.99 -17.40 -29.82
C LEU A 52 19.27 -16.56 -30.03
N SER A 53 19.42 -15.88 -31.18
CA SER A 53 20.49 -14.92 -31.46
C SER A 53 20.50 -13.70 -30.54
N SER A 54 19.32 -13.14 -30.22
CA SER A 54 19.21 -12.03 -29.27
C SER A 54 19.52 -12.46 -27.84
N ILE A 55 19.11 -13.69 -27.44
CA ILE A 55 19.46 -14.27 -26.13
C ILE A 55 20.97 -14.53 -26.04
N GLN A 56 21.57 -15.11 -27.09
CA GLN A 56 23.02 -15.31 -27.18
C GLN A 56 23.79 -13.99 -27.00
N THR A 57 23.28 -12.91 -27.59
CA THR A 57 23.87 -11.56 -27.48
C THR A 57 23.70 -10.98 -26.09
N LEU A 58 22.48 -10.98 -25.54
CA LEU A 58 22.15 -10.44 -24.21
C LEU A 58 22.95 -11.10 -23.09
N PHE A 59 23.17 -12.40 -23.18
CA PHE A 59 23.93 -13.18 -22.19
C PHE A 59 25.43 -13.36 -22.55
N GLY A 60 25.93 -12.75 -23.63
CA GLY A 60 27.35 -12.79 -24.01
C GLY A 60 27.89 -14.19 -24.36
N ILE A 61 27.03 -15.10 -24.83
CA ILE A 61 27.35 -16.53 -24.96
C ILE A 61 28.27 -16.76 -26.18
N LYS A 62 29.55 -17.03 -25.91
CA LYS A 62 30.60 -17.20 -26.94
C LYS A 62 30.34 -18.36 -27.92
N LYS A 63 29.77 -19.48 -27.46
CA LYS A 63 29.50 -20.68 -28.26
C LYS A 63 27.97 -20.84 -28.43
N PHE A 64 27.39 -20.49 -29.58
CA PHE A 64 25.92 -20.61 -29.78
C PHE A 64 25.37 -22.00 -29.41
N LYS A 65 26.09 -23.07 -29.77
CA LYS A 65 25.66 -24.45 -29.50
C LYS A 65 25.65 -24.83 -28.01
N SER A 66 26.27 -24.08 -27.09
CA SER A 66 26.08 -24.35 -25.65
C SER A 66 24.70 -23.87 -25.15
N LEU A 67 24.13 -22.82 -25.76
CA LEU A 67 22.72 -22.45 -25.51
C LEU A 67 21.77 -23.52 -26.04
N LEU A 68 22.07 -24.15 -27.19
CA LEU A 68 21.29 -25.29 -27.69
C LEU A 68 21.40 -26.50 -26.74
N GLY A 69 22.63 -26.85 -26.35
CA GLY A 69 22.93 -27.97 -25.46
C GLY A 69 22.27 -27.89 -24.09
N ALA A 70 22.27 -26.70 -23.47
CA ALA A 70 21.59 -26.45 -22.19
C ALA A 70 20.05 -26.61 -22.25
N ASN A 71 19.45 -26.65 -23.45
CA ASN A 71 18.01 -26.77 -23.68
C ASN A 71 17.64 -28.01 -24.52
N ASN A 72 18.56 -28.96 -24.68
CA ASN A 72 18.40 -30.17 -25.52
C ASN A 72 17.96 -29.89 -26.98
N LEU A 73 18.24 -28.68 -27.51
CA LEU A 73 17.80 -28.29 -28.86
C LEU A 73 18.71 -28.94 -29.93
N PRO A 74 18.17 -29.38 -31.08
CA PRO A 74 18.96 -29.98 -32.15
C PRO A 74 20.15 -29.11 -32.59
N ILE A 75 21.30 -29.73 -32.88
CA ILE A 75 22.53 -29.04 -33.33
C ILE A 75 22.31 -28.25 -34.65
N SER A 76 21.27 -28.60 -35.41
CA SER A 76 20.82 -27.94 -36.64
C SER A 76 19.89 -26.73 -36.42
N THR A 77 19.49 -26.40 -35.17
CA THR A 77 18.63 -25.24 -34.89
C THR A 77 19.28 -23.93 -35.36
N PRO A 78 18.58 -23.10 -36.16
CA PRO A 78 19.12 -21.84 -36.65
C PRO A 78 19.11 -20.75 -35.56
N GLN A 79 20.11 -19.86 -35.58
CA GLN A 79 20.23 -18.72 -34.67
C GLN A 79 18.99 -17.80 -34.65
N ASN A 80 18.27 -17.70 -35.77
CA ASN A 80 17.08 -16.87 -35.89
C ASN A 80 15.77 -17.58 -35.50
N GLN A 81 15.83 -18.79 -34.94
CA GLN A 81 14.65 -19.43 -34.34
C GLN A 81 14.10 -18.55 -33.20
N THR A 82 12.82 -18.20 -33.30
CA THR A 82 12.07 -17.44 -32.29
C THR A 82 11.50 -18.37 -31.23
N MET A 83 11.61 -17.96 -29.98
CA MET A 83 11.06 -18.65 -28.80
C MET A 83 9.94 -17.78 -28.21
N ASN A 84 8.93 -18.42 -27.63
CA ASN A 84 7.69 -17.74 -27.23
C ASN A 84 7.88 -16.89 -25.97
N ALA A 85 7.12 -15.79 -25.87
CA ALA A 85 6.99 -15.04 -24.61
C ALA A 85 6.53 -15.95 -23.46
N THR A 86 6.98 -15.64 -22.23
CA THR A 86 6.80 -16.41 -20.99
C THR A 86 7.44 -17.80 -20.93
N GLN A 87 8.07 -18.29 -22.00
CA GLN A 87 8.87 -19.52 -21.97
C GLN A 87 10.17 -19.28 -21.18
N THR A 88 10.58 -20.26 -20.36
CA THR A 88 11.89 -20.26 -19.69
C THR A 88 12.93 -20.98 -20.53
N ILE A 89 14.15 -20.44 -20.61
CA ILE A 89 15.30 -21.00 -21.32
C ILE A 89 16.49 -21.10 -20.36
N LYS A 90 17.11 -22.28 -20.29
CA LYS A 90 18.33 -22.53 -19.51
C LYS A 90 19.51 -21.86 -20.21
N VAL A 91 20.11 -20.85 -19.60
CA VAL A 91 21.26 -20.12 -20.13
C VAL A 91 22.53 -20.54 -19.40
N PRO A 92 23.56 -21.07 -20.09
CA PRO A 92 24.83 -21.42 -19.46
C PRO A 92 25.69 -20.17 -19.21
N ILE A 93 26.19 -20.04 -17.99
CA ILE A 93 27.08 -18.95 -17.55
C ILE A 93 28.40 -19.51 -16.98
N PRO A 94 29.52 -18.77 -17.10
CA PRO A 94 30.70 -19.04 -16.29
C PRO A 94 30.44 -18.52 -14.87
N CYS A 95 30.58 -19.37 -13.85
CA CYS A 95 30.45 -18.96 -12.46
C CYS A 95 31.83 -18.70 -11.84
N PHE A 96 31.89 -17.76 -10.89
CA PHE A 96 33.07 -17.50 -10.06
C PHE A 96 32.65 -17.37 -8.60
N CYS A 97 33.16 -18.27 -7.78
CA CYS A 97 32.90 -18.38 -6.36
C CYS A 97 34.08 -17.80 -5.59
N VAL A 98 33.89 -16.71 -4.86
CA VAL A 98 34.92 -16.03 -4.07
C VAL A 98 34.32 -15.40 -2.82
N ASN A 99 35.04 -15.47 -1.69
CA ASN A 99 34.67 -14.82 -0.42
C ASN A 99 33.27 -15.18 0.10
N GLY A 100 32.79 -16.39 -0.18
CA GLY A 100 31.51 -16.89 0.29
C GLY A 100 30.29 -16.52 -0.57
N THR A 101 30.50 -16.00 -1.79
CA THR A 101 29.41 -15.69 -2.73
C THR A 101 29.80 -16.08 -4.17
N GLY A 102 28.87 -16.70 -4.89
CA GLY A 102 29.01 -17.06 -6.29
C GLY A 102 28.23 -16.12 -7.22
N VAL A 103 28.93 -15.56 -8.22
CA VAL A 103 28.35 -14.69 -9.26
C VAL A 103 28.95 -14.95 -10.64
N SER A 104 28.20 -14.62 -11.70
CA SER A 104 28.62 -14.87 -13.07
C SER A 104 29.87 -14.07 -13.46
N ASN A 105 30.89 -14.76 -13.97
CA ASN A 105 32.25 -14.23 -14.12
C ASN A 105 32.36 -13.20 -15.26
N LYS A 106 32.14 -11.92 -14.93
CA LYS A 106 32.25 -10.75 -15.82
C LYS A 106 31.41 -10.82 -17.11
N VAL A 107 30.41 -11.71 -17.13
CA VAL A 107 29.48 -11.95 -18.24
C VAL A 107 28.10 -12.24 -17.63
N PRO A 108 26.98 -11.70 -18.16
CA PRO A 108 26.92 -10.74 -19.26
C PRO A 108 27.44 -9.34 -18.93
N VAL A 109 27.73 -8.59 -19.99
CA VAL A 109 27.95 -7.14 -19.95
C VAL A 109 26.84 -6.50 -20.77
N TYR A 110 26.05 -5.62 -20.15
CA TYR A 110 24.95 -4.90 -20.76
C TYR A 110 25.34 -3.47 -21.06
N THR A 111 25.12 -3.00 -22.29
CA THR A 111 25.33 -1.61 -22.67
C THR A 111 24.04 -0.81 -22.47
N VAL A 112 24.05 0.17 -21.57
CA VAL A 112 22.89 0.99 -21.18
C VAL A 112 22.28 1.68 -22.41
N GLN A 113 21.00 1.45 -22.65
CA GLN A 113 20.23 2.02 -23.76
C GLN A 113 19.54 3.32 -23.35
N LYS A 114 18.87 3.96 -24.31
CA LYS A 114 18.08 5.17 -24.04
C LYS A 114 16.90 4.85 -23.13
N ASP A 115 16.71 5.69 -22.12
CA ASP A 115 15.61 5.60 -21.13
C ASP A 115 15.66 4.33 -20.25
N ASP A 116 16.86 3.77 -20.03
CA ASP A 116 17.13 2.72 -19.04
C ASP A 116 17.24 3.24 -17.60
N GLY A 117 17.15 2.31 -16.64
CA GLY A 117 17.50 2.49 -15.23
C GLY A 117 17.85 1.13 -14.62
N LEU A 118 18.65 1.07 -13.54
CA LEU A 118 19.10 -0.22 -12.99
C LEU A 118 17.94 -1.16 -12.60
N TYR A 119 16.81 -0.61 -12.14
CA TYR A 119 15.58 -1.38 -11.89
C TYR A 119 14.97 -1.98 -13.17
N HIS A 120 14.94 -1.23 -14.27
CA HIS A 120 14.46 -1.70 -15.58
C HIS A 120 15.33 -2.84 -16.10
N ILE A 121 16.65 -2.69 -15.99
CA ILE A 121 17.63 -3.70 -16.39
C ILE A 121 17.43 -4.99 -15.56
N ALA A 122 17.33 -4.89 -14.24
CA ALA A 122 17.15 -6.05 -13.37
C ALA A 122 15.78 -6.74 -13.54
N ALA A 123 14.69 -5.97 -13.50
CA ALA A 123 13.33 -6.51 -13.38
C ALA A 123 12.63 -6.77 -14.73
N GLU A 124 12.86 -5.95 -15.76
CA GLU A 124 12.24 -6.10 -17.08
C GLU A 124 13.19 -6.86 -18.04
N ILE A 125 14.45 -6.43 -18.18
CA ILE A 125 15.40 -6.97 -19.19
C ILE A 125 16.00 -8.32 -18.77
N PHE A 126 16.49 -8.44 -17.54
CA PHE A 126 16.93 -9.71 -16.94
C PHE A 126 15.83 -10.40 -16.13
N SER A 127 14.59 -9.92 -16.26
CA SER A 127 13.35 -10.60 -15.85
C SER A 127 13.33 -11.10 -14.39
N GLY A 128 13.98 -10.37 -13.48
CA GLY A 128 14.01 -10.67 -12.04
C GLY A 128 15.15 -11.57 -11.57
N LEU A 129 16.07 -11.97 -12.46
CA LEU A 129 17.20 -12.87 -12.13
C LEU A 129 18.20 -12.31 -11.10
N LEU A 130 18.14 -11.01 -10.80
CA LEU A 130 18.95 -10.34 -9.79
C LEU A 130 18.28 -9.04 -9.33
N LEU A 131 18.75 -8.46 -8.23
CA LEU A 131 18.30 -7.15 -7.77
C LEU A 131 19.15 -6.02 -8.38
N TYR A 132 18.55 -4.85 -8.52
CA TYR A 132 19.25 -3.67 -9.07
C TYR A 132 20.36 -3.15 -8.15
N GLN A 133 20.25 -3.36 -6.83
CA GLN A 133 21.35 -3.09 -5.90
C GLN A 133 22.57 -3.94 -6.24
N THR A 134 22.39 -5.24 -6.51
CA THR A 134 23.47 -6.15 -6.88
C THR A 134 24.23 -5.66 -8.13
N ILE A 135 23.53 -5.08 -9.11
CA ILE A 135 24.16 -4.43 -10.27
C ILE A 135 24.93 -3.17 -9.84
N ALA A 136 24.35 -2.32 -9.00
CA ALA A 136 25.01 -1.10 -8.51
C ALA A 136 26.31 -1.41 -7.75
N ASP A 137 26.26 -2.34 -6.79
CA ASP A 137 27.37 -2.75 -5.94
C ASP A 137 28.56 -3.27 -6.78
N HIS A 138 28.29 -4.19 -7.71
CA HIS A 138 29.32 -4.83 -8.54
C HIS A 138 29.90 -3.93 -9.65
N ASN A 139 29.30 -2.76 -9.89
CA ASN A 139 29.77 -1.74 -10.83
C ASN A 139 30.22 -0.44 -10.13
N ASN A 140 30.32 -0.41 -8.80
CA ASN A 140 30.69 0.76 -7.98
C ASN A 140 29.77 1.99 -8.17
N ILE A 141 28.47 1.79 -8.42
CA ILE A 141 27.51 2.87 -8.68
C ILE A 141 26.93 3.38 -7.36
N SER A 142 27.38 4.55 -6.91
CA SER A 142 26.95 5.15 -5.62
C SER A 142 25.53 5.73 -5.64
N ASN A 143 25.04 6.15 -6.81
CA ASN A 143 23.67 6.65 -7.00
C ASN A 143 22.98 5.86 -8.12
N VAL A 144 21.93 5.13 -7.78
CA VAL A 144 21.17 4.24 -8.69
C VAL A 144 20.56 4.96 -9.90
N ASN A 145 20.46 6.29 -9.85
CA ASN A 145 19.93 7.12 -10.93
C ASN A 145 21.01 7.60 -11.93
N ASP A 146 22.30 7.54 -11.57
CA ASP A 146 23.39 8.14 -12.33
C ASP A 146 24.07 7.10 -13.25
N ILE A 147 23.33 6.61 -14.25
CA ILE A 147 23.87 5.76 -15.33
C ILE A 147 23.85 6.49 -16.67
N ALA A 148 24.92 6.35 -17.45
CA ALA A 148 25.12 7.04 -18.71
C ALA A 148 24.74 6.18 -19.93
N LEU A 149 24.22 6.81 -20.98
CA LEU A 149 23.92 6.14 -22.24
C LEU A 149 25.21 5.58 -22.87
N GLY A 150 25.19 4.31 -23.27
CA GLY A 150 26.38 3.61 -23.77
C GLY A 150 27.36 3.13 -22.70
N GLN A 151 27.06 3.32 -21.40
CA GLN A 151 27.84 2.74 -20.31
C GLN A 151 27.72 1.20 -20.34
N ASN A 152 28.85 0.51 -20.17
CA ASN A 152 28.87 -0.94 -20.03
C ASN A 152 28.77 -1.32 -18.54
N LEU A 153 27.77 -2.13 -18.20
CA LEU A 153 27.51 -2.66 -16.87
C LEU A 153 27.71 -4.17 -16.87
N TRP A 154 28.52 -4.70 -15.95
CA TRP A 154 28.53 -6.14 -15.68
C TRP A 154 27.24 -6.50 -14.93
N ILE A 155 26.60 -7.58 -15.35
CA ILE A 155 25.38 -8.11 -14.74
C ILE A 155 25.77 -9.35 -13.92
N PRO A 156 25.89 -9.24 -12.58
CA PRO A 156 26.28 -10.33 -11.70
C PRO A 156 25.08 -11.26 -11.45
N LEU A 157 24.89 -12.25 -12.33
CA LEU A 157 23.86 -13.27 -12.16
C LEU A 157 24.27 -14.24 -11.04
N PRO A 158 23.34 -14.70 -10.18
CA PRO A 158 23.66 -15.63 -9.09
C PRO A 158 24.02 -17.02 -9.62
N CYS A 159 24.97 -17.69 -8.97
CA CYS A 159 25.38 -19.07 -9.24
C CYS A 159 26.17 -19.64 -8.05
N SER A 160 26.41 -20.95 -8.04
CA SER A 160 27.38 -21.58 -7.11
C SER A 160 28.17 -22.67 -7.82
N CYS A 161 29.15 -23.25 -7.12
CA CYS A 161 30.11 -24.25 -7.59
C CYS A 161 30.54 -25.21 -6.45
N ASP A 162 29.62 -25.52 -5.54
CA ASP A 162 29.86 -26.34 -4.35
C ASP A 162 29.20 -27.72 -4.52
N ASP A 163 29.87 -28.80 -4.08
CA ASP A 163 29.25 -30.13 -4.06
C ASP A 163 28.07 -30.17 -3.06
N VAL A 164 26.97 -30.82 -3.43
CA VAL A 164 25.74 -30.84 -2.62
C VAL A 164 25.43 -32.26 -2.16
N ASP A 165 25.20 -32.42 -0.86
CA ASP A 165 24.99 -33.70 -0.16
C ASP A 165 26.10 -34.75 -0.42
N GLY A 166 27.27 -34.31 -0.90
CA GLY A 166 28.44 -35.14 -1.24
C GLY A 166 28.56 -35.54 -2.72
N GLU A 167 27.71 -35.00 -3.60
CA GLU A 167 27.68 -35.31 -5.03
C GLU A 167 27.96 -34.06 -5.90
N GLU A 168 28.60 -34.25 -7.05
CA GLU A 168 28.80 -33.18 -8.05
C GLU A 168 27.46 -32.78 -8.71
N VAL A 169 27.17 -31.49 -8.79
CA VAL A 169 25.89 -30.96 -9.29
C VAL A 169 26.05 -29.76 -10.24
N VAL A 170 25.09 -29.60 -11.15
CA VAL A 170 24.98 -28.40 -11.98
C VAL A 170 23.98 -27.45 -11.32
N HIS A 171 24.47 -26.41 -10.66
CA HIS A 171 23.65 -25.35 -10.08
C HIS A 171 22.79 -24.66 -11.14
N TYR A 172 21.48 -24.57 -10.89
CA TYR A 172 20.51 -23.92 -11.76
C TYR A 172 19.73 -22.84 -11.01
N ALA A 173 19.93 -21.59 -11.41
CA ALA A 173 19.20 -20.45 -10.87
C ALA A 173 17.76 -20.39 -11.43
N HIS A 174 16.81 -20.96 -10.70
CA HIS A 174 15.38 -21.05 -11.04
C HIS A 174 14.60 -19.84 -10.50
N VAL A 175 13.79 -19.17 -11.34
CA VAL A 175 12.85 -18.12 -10.90
C VAL A 175 11.51 -18.76 -10.52
N VAL A 176 11.14 -18.66 -9.25
CA VAL A 176 9.96 -19.31 -8.67
C VAL A 176 8.65 -18.82 -9.29
N GLU A 177 7.87 -19.74 -9.88
CA GLU A 177 6.53 -19.48 -10.43
C GLU A 177 5.50 -19.08 -9.34
N ALA A 178 4.52 -18.25 -9.71
CA ALA A 178 3.52 -17.71 -8.79
C ALA A 178 2.46 -18.77 -8.39
N GLY A 179 2.72 -19.46 -7.28
CA GLY A 179 1.90 -20.56 -6.78
C GLY A 179 2.56 -21.94 -6.86
N SER A 180 3.87 -22.00 -7.13
CA SER A 180 4.65 -23.23 -7.02
C SER A 180 4.78 -23.70 -5.56
N SER A 181 5.08 -24.98 -5.38
CA SER A 181 5.44 -25.63 -4.12
C SER A 181 6.80 -26.33 -4.26
N LEU A 182 7.43 -26.71 -3.15
CA LEU A 182 8.66 -27.51 -3.17
C LEU A 182 8.41 -28.88 -3.80
N GLU A 183 7.23 -29.47 -3.60
CA GLU A 183 6.80 -30.72 -4.27
C GLU A 183 6.75 -30.56 -5.80
N VAL A 184 6.27 -29.41 -6.31
CA VAL A 184 6.27 -29.11 -7.75
C VAL A 184 7.70 -28.96 -8.27
N ILE A 185 8.57 -28.25 -7.54
CA ILE A 185 9.99 -28.05 -7.90
C ILE A 185 10.75 -29.39 -7.90
N GLU A 186 10.52 -30.26 -6.91
CA GLU A 186 11.04 -31.63 -6.86
C GLU A 186 10.56 -32.45 -8.06
N SER A 187 9.28 -32.33 -8.45
CA SER A 187 8.73 -33.00 -9.63
C SER A 187 9.23 -32.46 -10.98
N GLU A 188 9.64 -31.19 -11.05
CA GLU A 188 10.16 -30.55 -12.28
C GLU A 188 11.65 -30.85 -12.49
N PHE A 189 12.45 -30.89 -11.42
CA PHE A 189 13.91 -30.99 -11.51
C PHE A 189 14.51 -32.30 -11.00
N GLY A 190 13.75 -33.12 -10.26
CA GLY A 190 14.24 -34.36 -9.65
C GLY A 190 15.16 -34.16 -8.44
N THR A 191 15.35 -32.92 -7.99
CA THR A 191 16.14 -32.57 -6.80
C THR A 191 15.27 -32.70 -5.54
N PRO A 192 15.69 -33.46 -4.51
CA PRO A 192 14.89 -33.66 -3.31
C PRO A 192 14.52 -32.35 -2.60
N THR A 193 13.28 -32.24 -2.11
CA THR A 193 12.79 -31.06 -1.36
C THR A 193 13.71 -30.68 -0.20
N GLN A 194 14.23 -31.67 0.53
CA GLN A 194 15.17 -31.46 1.64
C GLN A 194 16.50 -30.84 1.21
N THR A 195 16.97 -31.16 0.00
CA THR A 195 18.20 -30.60 -0.61
C THR A 195 17.97 -29.20 -1.15
N VAL A 196 16.82 -28.94 -1.80
CA VAL A 196 16.42 -27.58 -2.21
C VAL A 196 16.29 -26.68 -0.96
N MET A 197 15.76 -27.21 0.13
CA MET A 197 15.66 -26.53 1.43
C MET A 197 17.04 -26.20 2.04
N SER A 198 17.94 -27.18 2.13
CA SER A 198 19.26 -26.98 2.76
C SER A 198 20.11 -25.95 2.02
N VAL A 199 20.23 -26.05 0.70
CA VAL A 199 21.08 -25.17 -0.13
C VAL A 199 20.57 -23.71 -0.11
N ASN A 200 19.26 -23.50 -0.17
CA ASN A 200 18.67 -22.16 -0.18
C ASN A 200 18.46 -21.54 1.23
N GLY A 201 18.70 -22.31 2.29
CA GLY A 201 18.39 -21.90 3.67
C GLY A 201 16.88 -21.72 3.91
N ILE A 202 16.06 -22.52 3.23
CA ILE A 202 14.60 -22.53 3.29
C ILE A 202 14.16 -23.67 4.21
N ALA A 203 13.23 -23.42 5.13
CA ALA A 203 12.75 -24.42 6.09
C ALA A 203 11.43 -25.11 5.69
N ASN A 204 10.71 -24.57 4.70
CA ASN A 204 9.44 -25.07 4.17
C ASN A 204 8.91 -24.20 3.01
N ASP A 205 7.92 -24.70 2.27
CA ASP A 205 7.18 -24.02 1.19
C ASP A 205 6.67 -22.62 1.52
N SER A 206 6.44 -22.31 2.80
CA SER A 206 5.93 -21.00 3.22
C SER A 206 7.02 -19.93 3.36
N GLN A 207 8.29 -20.30 3.10
CA GLN A 207 9.40 -19.40 2.81
C GLN A 207 9.72 -19.32 1.31
N LEU A 208 9.03 -20.09 0.45
CA LEU A 208 9.13 -20.01 -1.00
C LEU A 208 8.45 -18.72 -1.51
N ILE A 209 9.19 -17.87 -2.22
CA ILE A 209 8.70 -16.55 -2.66
C ILE A 209 8.64 -16.52 -4.19
N ALA A 210 7.44 -16.29 -4.74
CA ALA A 210 7.25 -16.12 -6.18
C ALA A 210 8.08 -14.95 -6.73
N GLY A 211 8.84 -15.20 -7.79
CA GLY A 211 9.79 -14.24 -8.36
C GLY A 211 11.13 -14.13 -7.61
N ALA A 212 11.36 -14.90 -6.54
CA ALA A 212 12.70 -15.12 -6.02
C ALA A 212 13.47 -16.11 -6.91
N VAL A 213 14.80 -16.05 -6.81
CA VAL A 213 15.70 -16.98 -7.51
C VAL A 213 16.20 -18.01 -6.51
N LEU A 214 16.01 -19.29 -6.80
CA LEU A 214 16.55 -20.42 -6.03
C LEU A 214 17.74 -21.06 -6.75
N ASP A 215 18.68 -21.55 -5.96
CA ASP A 215 19.67 -22.51 -6.42
C ASP A 215 19.06 -23.91 -6.40
N ILE A 216 18.83 -24.48 -7.60
CA ILE A 216 18.40 -25.87 -7.75
C ILE A 216 19.61 -26.68 -8.19
N PRO A 217 20.22 -27.49 -7.30
CA PRO A 217 21.30 -28.39 -7.68
C PRO A 217 20.75 -29.53 -8.54
N LEU A 218 20.97 -29.46 -9.85
CA LEU A 218 20.61 -30.51 -10.78
C LEU A 218 21.68 -31.59 -10.74
N LYS A 219 21.30 -32.85 -10.44
CA LYS A 219 22.23 -33.98 -10.43
C LYS A 219 22.99 -34.09 -11.76
N ALA A 220 24.32 -34.15 -11.69
CA ALA A 220 25.16 -34.39 -12.85
C ALA A 220 25.22 -35.90 -13.18
N CYS A 221 25.54 -36.24 -14.43
CA CYS A 221 25.94 -37.60 -14.76
C CYS A 221 27.38 -37.88 -14.31
N SER A 222 27.57 -39.04 -13.67
CA SER A 222 28.89 -39.62 -13.40
C SER A 222 29.72 -39.73 -14.68
N SER A 223 31.01 -39.36 -14.59
CA SER A 223 31.90 -39.28 -15.75
C SER A 223 33.28 -39.84 -15.43
N SER A 224 34.02 -40.28 -16.45
CA SER A 224 35.39 -40.79 -16.33
C SER A 224 36.45 -39.73 -16.71
N ILE A 225 36.12 -38.45 -16.57
CA ILE A 225 37.02 -37.35 -16.94
C ILE A 225 38.21 -37.29 -16.00
N ARG A 226 39.41 -37.22 -16.57
CA ARG A 226 40.65 -37.11 -15.81
C ARG A 226 40.79 -35.72 -15.20
N SER A 227 41.36 -35.64 -14.00
CA SER A 227 41.64 -34.36 -13.31
C SER A 227 42.72 -33.50 -13.98
N ASP A 228 43.48 -34.04 -14.93
CA ASP A 228 44.43 -33.30 -15.79
C ASP A 228 43.85 -32.94 -17.18
N SER A 229 42.52 -33.07 -17.35
CA SER A 229 41.80 -32.67 -18.55
C SER A 229 41.40 -31.19 -18.55
N GLU A 230 41.41 -30.57 -19.73
CA GLU A 230 40.82 -29.24 -19.99
C GLU A 230 39.28 -29.20 -19.80
N ASP A 231 38.65 -30.36 -19.60
CA ASP A 231 37.22 -30.52 -19.27
C ASP A 231 36.94 -30.67 -17.76
N SER A 232 37.94 -30.77 -16.89
CA SER A 232 37.70 -31.14 -15.48
C SER A 232 37.18 -29.96 -14.64
N PRO A 233 36.03 -30.08 -13.92
CA PRO A 233 35.04 -31.16 -13.94
C PRO A 233 33.94 -30.95 -15.01
N LEU A 234 33.55 -32.01 -15.73
CA LEU A 234 32.61 -31.93 -16.86
C LEU A 234 31.17 -32.21 -16.43
N LEU A 235 30.60 -31.28 -15.67
CA LEU A 235 29.26 -31.46 -15.10
C LEU A 235 28.17 -31.24 -16.17
N VAL A 236 27.36 -32.27 -16.42
CA VAL A 236 26.25 -32.27 -17.38
C VAL A 236 25.02 -32.83 -16.68
N SER A 237 23.94 -32.04 -16.60
CA SER A 237 22.68 -32.44 -15.96
C SER A 237 21.71 -33.10 -16.93
N ASN A 238 20.75 -33.86 -16.41
CA ASN A 238 19.76 -34.58 -17.20
C ASN A 238 19.03 -33.66 -18.21
N ASP A 239 18.73 -34.22 -19.39
CA ASP A 239 18.15 -33.51 -20.54
C ASP A 239 18.95 -32.27 -20.97
N THR A 240 20.28 -32.36 -20.87
CA THR A 240 21.22 -31.43 -21.51
C THR A 240 22.36 -32.17 -22.21
N TYR A 241 22.99 -31.52 -23.19
CA TYR A 241 24.22 -31.99 -23.81
C TYR A 241 25.27 -30.88 -23.89
N VAL A 242 26.55 -31.27 -23.94
CA VAL A 242 27.70 -30.37 -24.12
C VAL A 242 28.49 -30.79 -25.36
N LEU A 243 29.07 -29.80 -26.05
CA LEU A 243 30.02 -30.01 -27.15
C LEU A 243 31.42 -29.60 -26.69
N THR A 244 32.27 -30.59 -26.43
CA THR A 244 33.65 -30.39 -26.00
C THR A 244 34.66 -30.95 -27.01
N ALA A 245 35.96 -31.05 -26.66
CA ALA A 245 37.07 -31.31 -27.57
C ALA A 245 36.99 -30.42 -28.83
N ASN A 246 36.90 -29.10 -28.65
CA ASN A 246 36.71 -28.12 -29.75
C ASN A 246 35.47 -28.33 -30.64
N GLN A 247 34.39 -28.92 -30.08
CA GLN A 247 33.17 -29.46 -30.70
C GLN A 247 33.26 -30.90 -31.22
N CYS A 248 34.41 -31.58 -31.19
CA CYS A 248 34.55 -32.91 -31.77
C CYS A 248 33.78 -34.01 -31.01
N VAL A 249 33.59 -33.86 -29.70
CA VAL A 249 32.83 -34.81 -28.86
C VAL A 249 31.55 -34.14 -28.37
N LYS A 250 30.42 -34.85 -28.51
CA LYS A 250 29.14 -34.51 -27.87
C LYS A 250 28.97 -35.43 -26.66
N CYS A 251 28.77 -34.88 -25.47
CA CYS A 251 28.40 -35.64 -24.28
C CYS A 251 27.01 -35.24 -23.81
N GLN A 252 26.18 -36.20 -23.41
CA GLN A 252 24.79 -36.01 -23.02
C GLN A 252 24.49 -36.80 -21.74
N CYS A 253 23.75 -36.18 -20.83
CA CYS A 253 23.29 -36.85 -19.61
C CYS A 253 21.83 -37.26 -19.75
N MET A 254 21.53 -38.51 -19.40
CA MET A 254 20.18 -39.08 -19.43
C MET A 254 19.96 -39.95 -18.18
N ALA A 255 18.99 -39.60 -17.35
CA ALA A 255 18.65 -40.33 -16.13
C ALA A 255 18.30 -41.81 -16.39
N ALA A 256 17.72 -42.12 -17.57
CA ALA A 256 17.42 -43.47 -18.03
C ALA A 256 18.66 -44.39 -18.15
N ASN A 257 19.86 -43.84 -18.30
CA ASN A 257 21.11 -44.57 -18.42
C ASN A 257 21.89 -44.59 -17.09
N ASN A 258 21.20 -44.77 -15.96
CA ASN A 258 21.75 -44.80 -14.60
C ASN A 258 22.66 -43.60 -14.25
N TRP A 259 22.36 -42.41 -14.79
CA TRP A 259 23.17 -41.20 -14.60
C TRP A 259 24.65 -41.37 -15.01
N THR A 260 24.90 -42.08 -16.11
CA THR A 260 26.23 -42.18 -16.75
C THR A 260 26.36 -41.18 -17.90
N LEU A 261 27.51 -40.51 -18.03
CA LEU A 261 27.75 -39.54 -19.08
C LEU A 261 28.01 -40.24 -20.43
N GLN A 262 27.04 -40.16 -21.34
CA GLN A 262 27.12 -40.80 -22.66
C GLN A 262 27.74 -39.84 -23.66
N CYS A 263 28.89 -40.21 -24.24
CA CYS A 263 29.63 -39.38 -25.19
C CYS A 263 29.76 -40.05 -26.56
N GLU A 264 29.62 -39.27 -27.63
CA GLU A 264 29.68 -39.71 -29.03
C GLU A 264 30.48 -38.71 -29.90
N PRO A 265 31.03 -39.13 -31.05
CA PRO A 265 31.61 -38.21 -32.04
C PRO A 265 30.53 -37.30 -32.61
N SER A 266 30.71 -35.98 -32.54
CA SER A 266 29.68 -35.01 -32.92
C SER A 266 29.42 -34.88 -34.43
N LEU A 267 30.30 -35.46 -35.25
CA LEU A 267 30.38 -35.29 -36.71
C LEU A 267 30.57 -33.83 -37.18
N LEU A 268 30.99 -32.93 -36.28
CA LEU A 268 31.28 -31.53 -36.57
C LEU A 268 32.78 -31.30 -36.84
N ASN A 269 33.09 -30.34 -37.72
CA ASN A 269 34.45 -29.80 -37.82
C ASN A 269 34.84 -29.03 -36.54
N PRO A 270 36.13 -29.00 -36.16
CA PRO A 270 36.62 -28.22 -35.03
C PRO A 270 36.29 -26.72 -35.13
N LEU A 271 36.31 -26.01 -34.00
CA LEU A 271 36.21 -24.55 -33.98
C LEU A 271 37.37 -23.91 -34.78
N PRO A 272 37.12 -22.88 -35.61
CA PRO A 272 38.19 -22.15 -36.34
C PRO A 272 39.23 -21.45 -35.46
N VAL A 273 38.93 -21.29 -34.17
CA VAL A 273 39.82 -20.70 -33.15
C VAL A 273 40.71 -21.77 -32.49
N SER A 274 40.47 -23.06 -32.77
CA SER A 274 41.27 -24.17 -32.26
C SER A 274 42.48 -24.46 -33.14
N ASN A 275 43.54 -25.01 -32.56
CA ASN A 275 44.71 -25.48 -33.28
C ASN A 275 44.45 -26.76 -34.13
N TRP A 276 43.20 -27.20 -34.28
CA TRP A 276 42.82 -28.50 -34.84
C TRP A 276 42.24 -28.33 -36.26
N SER A 277 42.93 -28.83 -37.28
CA SER A 277 42.43 -28.87 -38.66
C SER A 277 41.32 -29.90 -38.87
N THR A 278 41.36 -30.97 -38.09
CA THR A 278 40.44 -32.12 -38.08
C THR A 278 40.34 -32.62 -36.64
N CYS A 279 39.26 -33.33 -36.31
CA CYS A 279 39.14 -33.96 -35.00
C CYS A 279 40.23 -35.06 -34.80
N PRO A 280 40.87 -35.14 -33.63
CA PRO A 280 41.77 -36.24 -33.27
C PRO A 280 41.07 -37.61 -33.28
N SER A 281 41.86 -38.69 -33.24
CA SER A 281 41.29 -40.04 -33.05
C SER A 281 40.56 -40.13 -31.71
N MET A 282 39.44 -40.85 -31.73
CA MET A 282 38.61 -41.16 -30.55
C MET A 282 38.59 -42.66 -30.27
N GLN A 283 39.61 -43.39 -30.72
CA GLN A 283 39.77 -44.82 -30.44
C GLN A 283 40.09 -45.06 -28.96
N CYS A 284 39.61 -46.17 -28.40
CA CYS A 284 39.93 -46.53 -27.02
C CYS A 284 41.32 -47.14 -26.86
N GLU A 285 42.03 -46.73 -25.81
CA GLU A 285 43.27 -47.37 -25.41
C GLU A 285 43.06 -48.87 -25.18
N GLY A 286 43.95 -49.71 -25.73
CA GLY A 286 43.87 -51.18 -25.64
C GLY A 286 42.96 -51.90 -26.65
N LEU A 287 41.98 -51.23 -27.28
CA LEU A 287 41.06 -51.84 -28.25
C LEU A 287 40.81 -50.97 -29.49
N ASN A 288 41.67 -51.15 -30.51
CA ASN A 288 41.65 -50.43 -31.80
C ASN A 288 40.31 -50.48 -32.58
N ILE A 289 39.38 -51.37 -32.18
CA ILE A 289 38.05 -51.57 -32.78
C ILE A 289 36.93 -50.76 -32.13
N LEU A 290 37.14 -50.17 -30.94
CA LEU A 290 36.17 -49.25 -30.31
C LEU A 290 36.59 -47.79 -30.54
N SER A 291 35.60 -46.96 -30.81
CA SER A 291 35.65 -45.50 -30.65
C SER A 291 34.71 -45.06 -29.52
N VAL A 292 34.91 -43.85 -28.98
CA VAL A 292 34.02 -43.21 -27.99
C VAL A 292 32.55 -43.41 -28.36
N GLY A 293 31.75 -43.88 -27.41
CA GLY A 293 30.31 -44.16 -27.58
C GLY A 293 29.97 -45.55 -28.13
N ASN A 294 30.93 -46.31 -28.67
CA ASN A 294 30.70 -47.70 -29.05
C ASN A 294 30.79 -48.64 -27.84
N THR A 295 29.99 -49.70 -27.87
CA THR A 295 29.96 -50.78 -26.89
C THR A 295 30.14 -52.13 -27.56
N THR A 296 30.94 -53.03 -26.99
CA THR A 296 31.03 -54.43 -27.38
C THR A 296 30.59 -55.35 -26.25
N LEU A 297 29.75 -56.32 -26.56
CA LEU A 297 29.32 -57.38 -25.64
C LEU A 297 30.22 -58.59 -25.81
N ASN A 298 30.87 -59.02 -24.73
CA ASN A 298 31.73 -60.19 -24.69
C ASN A 298 31.26 -61.13 -23.56
N GLY A 299 30.42 -62.10 -23.90
CA GLY A 299 29.61 -62.82 -22.92
C GLY A 299 28.66 -61.86 -22.19
N CYS A 300 28.67 -61.88 -20.85
CA CYS A 300 27.94 -60.91 -20.02
C CYS A 300 28.57 -59.52 -19.96
N ASN A 301 29.83 -59.35 -20.36
CA ASN A 301 30.57 -58.12 -20.11
C ASN A 301 30.34 -57.13 -21.24
N SER A 302 29.63 -56.05 -20.93
CA SER A 302 29.45 -54.89 -21.79
C SER A 302 30.63 -53.96 -21.62
N THR A 303 31.47 -53.84 -22.65
CA THR A 303 32.65 -52.96 -22.66
C THR A 303 32.35 -51.73 -23.50
N THR A 304 32.29 -50.56 -22.90
CA THR A 304 32.00 -49.27 -23.56
C THR A 304 33.26 -48.41 -23.61
N CYS A 305 33.48 -47.71 -24.72
CA CYS A 305 34.53 -46.70 -24.80
C CYS A 305 34.02 -45.37 -24.26
N ALA A 306 34.40 -45.05 -23.03
CA ALA A 306 34.07 -43.80 -22.37
C ALA A 306 35.06 -42.69 -22.74
N TYR A 307 34.55 -41.46 -22.80
CA TYR A 307 35.37 -40.27 -22.98
C TYR A 307 35.99 -39.86 -21.64
N ALA A 308 37.31 -39.61 -21.63
CA ALA A 308 38.07 -39.28 -20.42
C ALA A 308 38.67 -37.86 -20.44
N GLY A 309 38.25 -37.02 -21.41
CA GLY A 309 38.65 -35.61 -21.52
C GLY A 309 39.54 -35.30 -22.74
N TYR A 310 40.20 -34.15 -22.73
CA TYR A 310 41.20 -33.78 -23.74
C TYR A 310 42.29 -32.86 -23.17
N SER A 311 43.39 -32.72 -23.90
CA SER A 311 44.46 -31.77 -23.61
C SER A 311 44.62 -30.73 -24.71
N ALA A 312 45.09 -29.52 -24.35
CA ALA A 312 45.54 -28.50 -25.30
C ALA A 312 46.53 -29.04 -26.37
N ASN A 313 47.30 -30.08 -26.04
CA ASN A 313 48.24 -30.77 -26.94
C ASN A 313 47.58 -31.66 -28.02
N ARG A 314 46.28 -31.47 -28.29
CA ARG A 314 45.50 -32.14 -29.36
C ARG A 314 45.21 -33.62 -29.17
N THR A 315 45.38 -34.15 -27.95
CA THR A 315 44.98 -35.52 -27.60
C THR A 315 43.57 -35.54 -26.98
N ILE A 316 42.72 -36.44 -27.47
CA ILE A 316 41.50 -36.86 -26.79
C ILE A 316 41.87 -38.05 -25.90
N PHE A 317 41.43 -38.03 -24.65
CA PHE A 317 41.61 -39.13 -23.71
C PHE A 317 40.36 -40.03 -23.72
N THR A 318 40.58 -41.33 -23.60
CA THR A 318 39.54 -42.37 -23.61
C THR A 318 39.83 -43.38 -22.49
N THR A 319 38.79 -44.09 -22.04
CA THR A 319 38.95 -45.22 -21.12
C THR A 319 37.93 -46.32 -21.44
N LEU A 320 38.26 -47.57 -21.09
CA LEU A 320 37.36 -48.70 -21.22
C LEU A 320 36.57 -48.87 -19.92
N ASP A 321 35.25 -48.70 -19.99
CA ASP A 321 34.33 -49.06 -18.91
C ASP A 321 33.77 -50.47 -19.17
N THR A 322 33.81 -51.34 -18.17
CA THR A 322 33.44 -52.77 -18.29
C THR A 322 32.36 -53.13 -17.28
N VAL A 323 31.09 -53.02 -17.70
CA VAL A 323 29.93 -53.40 -16.90
C VAL A 323 29.62 -54.88 -17.11
N SER A 324 29.74 -55.69 -16.06
CA SER A 324 29.34 -57.11 -16.12
C SER A 324 27.84 -57.27 -15.79
N THR A 325 27.07 -57.80 -16.75
CA THR A 325 25.65 -58.15 -16.54
C THR A 325 25.46 -59.58 -15.99
N CYS A 326 26.54 -60.27 -15.66
CA CYS A 326 26.49 -61.67 -15.22
C CYS A 326 26.02 -61.75 -13.76
N LEU A 327 24.94 -62.50 -13.52
CA LEU A 327 24.54 -62.89 -12.17
C LEU A 327 25.68 -63.66 -11.49
N SER A 328 26.36 -63.00 -10.56
CA SER A 328 27.35 -63.65 -9.70
C SER A 328 26.68 -64.77 -8.90
N LYS A 329 27.10 -66.03 -9.11
CA LYS A 329 26.58 -67.17 -8.33
C LYS A 329 26.95 -67.12 -6.85
N ASN A 330 27.79 -66.17 -6.42
CA ASN A 330 28.05 -65.87 -5.01
C ASN A 330 26.99 -64.93 -4.39
N ALA A 331 25.98 -64.48 -5.14
CA ALA A 331 24.83 -63.71 -4.63
C ALA A 331 23.60 -64.60 -4.31
N LEU A 332 23.77 -65.93 -4.22
CA LEU A 332 22.69 -66.89 -3.92
C LEU A 332 23.03 -67.87 -2.77
N LEU A 333 24.04 -67.55 -1.95
CA LEU A 333 24.34 -68.25 -0.68
C LEU A 333 24.87 -67.25 0.34
N GLY A 334 23.95 -66.70 1.15
CA GLY A 334 24.19 -65.55 2.04
C GLY A 334 23.51 -64.29 1.48
N TYR A 335 22.59 -63.61 2.19
CA TYR A 335 22.11 -63.84 3.56
C TYR A 335 20.60 -63.56 3.64
N ALA A 336 19.85 -64.41 4.35
CA ALA A 336 18.45 -64.19 4.70
C ALA A 336 18.24 -64.58 6.17
N ASP A 337 17.36 -63.85 6.86
CA ASP A 337 17.00 -63.96 8.28
C ASP A 337 18.16 -63.91 9.29
N GLY A 338 18.45 -62.67 9.74
CA GLY A 338 19.31 -62.34 10.87
C GLY A 338 18.56 -61.74 12.05
N ALA A 339 17.43 -62.34 12.45
CA ALA A 339 16.69 -61.90 13.65
C ALA A 339 17.51 -62.19 14.91
N LEU A 340 17.94 -61.15 15.63
CA LEU A 340 18.85 -61.27 16.77
C LEU A 340 18.13 -61.81 18.00
N ASN A 341 18.56 -62.96 18.53
CA ASN A 341 18.03 -63.52 19.78
C ASN A 341 19.15 -64.06 20.69
N CYS A 342 18.95 -63.85 22.00
CA CYS A 342 19.97 -63.85 23.07
C CYS A 342 20.69 -65.19 23.36
N HIS A 343 21.89 -65.13 23.95
CA HIS A 343 22.22 -65.48 25.36
C HIS A 343 23.78 -65.41 25.55
N LEU A 344 24.33 -64.74 26.60
CA LEU A 344 24.60 -65.24 27.97
C LEU A 344 25.41 -66.55 28.01
N SER A 345 26.40 -66.76 28.89
CA SER A 345 26.92 -66.00 30.05
C SER A 345 28.43 -66.33 30.22
N ALA A 346 29.27 -65.82 31.13
CA ALA A 346 29.12 -65.05 32.38
C ALA A 346 30.42 -64.21 32.59
N GLU A 347 30.88 -63.65 33.72
CA GLU A 347 30.63 -63.67 35.19
C GLU A 347 30.74 -62.21 35.72
N HIS A 348 30.59 -61.83 37.00
CA HIS A 348 30.46 -62.54 38.29
C HIS A 348 29.25 -61.97 39.09
N ARG A 349 29.04 -62.37 40.36
CA ARG A 349 27.70 -62.40 41.00
C ARG A 349 27.49 -61.48 42.22
N ASN A 350 26.19 -61.21 42.54
CA ASN A 350 25.56 -60.87 43.85
C ASN A 350 25.00 -59.42 43.99
N VAL A 351 23.85 -59.13 44.66
CA VAL A 351 22.80 -59.99 45.29
C VAL A 351 21.41 -59.29 45.37
N LEU A 352 20.39 -60.09 45.71
CA LEU A 352 18.93 -59.85 45.78
C LEU A 352 18.36 -58.66 46.61
N SER A 353 17.14 -58.23 46.21
CA SER A 353 15.97 -57.87 47.07
C SER A 353 15.99 -56.54 47.87
N PRO A 354 14.83 -56.06 48.44
CA PRO A 354 13.51 -56.69 48.56
C PRO A 354 12.28 -55.85 48.14
N LEU A 355 11.10 -56.48 48.18
CA LEU A 355 9.78 -55.85 48.19
C LEU A 355 9.18 -55.99 49.62
N VAL A 356 9.12 -54.91 50.41
CA VAL A 356 8.51 -54.89 51.76
C VAL A 356 7.74 -53.58 52.00
N VAL A 357 6.57 -53.67 52.65
CA VAL A 357 5.67 -52.54 52.96
C VAL A 357 5.53 -52.31 54.46
N CYS A 358 5.78 -51.07 54.93
CA CYS A 358 5.30 -50.39 56.15
C CYS A 358 6.08 -49.07 56.27
N ARG A 359 5.64 -47.94 56.85
CA ARG A 359 4.40 -47.34 57.40
C ARG A 359 4.70 -45.81 57.35
N GLY A 360 3.82 -44.82 57.24
CA GLY A 360 2.38 -44.70 57.44
C GLY A 360 2.08 -43.55 58.42
N ARG A 361 1.31 -42.51 58.00
CA ARG A 361 0.89 -41.28 58.74
C ARG A 361 1.93 -40.14 58.88
N SER A 362 1.59 -38.84 59.04
CA SER A 362 0.37 -38.06 58.71
C SER A 362 0.59 -36.53 58.86
N CYS A 363 -0.14 -35.73 58.05
CA CYS A 363 -0.70 -34.37 58.24
C CYS A 363 -0.04 -33.31 59.16
N LEU A 364 0.12 -32.07 58.66
CA LEU A 364 -0.62 -30.84 59.08
C LEU A 364 -0.23 -29.58 58.23
N PRO A 365 -0.97 -28.44 58.27
CA PRO A 365 -0.87 -27.34 57.28
C PRO A 365 -0.77 -25.89 57.82
N VAL A 366 -0.67 -24.90 56.89
CA VAL A 366 -1.30 -23.55 56.90
C VAL A 366 -0.88 -22.45 57.94
N LEU A 367 -0.56 -21.27 57.36
CA LEU A 367 -0.57 -19.86 57.85
C LEU A 367 0.28 -19.34 59.05
N TYR A 368 1.10 -18.33 58.70
CA TYR A 368 1.18 -16.96 59.28
C TYR A 368 1.95 -16.63 60.59
N ASN A 369 2.67 -15.49 60.53
CA ASN A 369 3.26 -14.69 61.63
C ASN A 369 4.41 -15.33 62.47
N GLN A 370 5.30 -14.58 63.15
CA GLN A 370 5.39 -13.12 63.41
C GLN A 370 6.85 -12.65 63.67
N LEU A 371 7.07 -11.33 63.83
CA LEU A 371 8.20 -10.62 64.51
C LEU A 371 9.56 -10.59 63.77
N SER A 372 10.45 -9.59 63.95
CA SER A 372 10.31 -8.15 64.30
C SER A 372 11.69 -7.43 64.20
N SER A 373 11.70 -6.10 64.39
CA SER A 373 12.81 -5.31 65.00
C SER A 373 14.08 -5.02 64.16
N ASP A 374 14.62 -3.79 64.07
CA ASP A 374 14.03 -2.44 64.25
C ASP A 374 14.98 -1.31 63.74
N CYS A 375 14.56 -0.05 63.95
CA CYS A 375 15.31 1.23 63.88
C CYS A 375 15.64 1.81 62.48
N GLY A 376 15.41 3.11 62.22
CA GLY A 376 14.71 4.12 63.04
C GLY A 376 14.94 5.57 62.58
N LEU A 377 14.16 6.50 63.15
CA LEU A 377 14.22 7.98 63.04
C LEU A 377 13.81 8.62 61.68
N GLU A 378 13.09 9.76 61.61
CA GLU A 378 12.14 10.42 62.53
C GLU A 378 11.32 11.49 61.73
N PRO A 379 10.04 11.80 62.05
CA PRO A 379 9.22 12.76 61.29
C PRO A 379 8.87 14.06 62.04
N ALA A 380 8.58 15.14 61.31
CA ALA A 380 7.92 16.35 61.84
C ALA A 380 7.05 17.08 60.79
N ASP A 381 5.96 17.65 61.31
CA ASP A 381 4.81 18.37 60.74
C ASP A 381 5.00 19.40 59.58
N VAL A 382 3.90 19.71 58.88
CA VAL A 382 3.22 21.04 58.96
C VAL A 382 1.90 21.09 58.16
N GLU A 383 0.81 21.36 58.90
CA GLU A 383 -0.43 22.10 58.60
C GLU A 383 -1.04 22.23 57.18
N GLU A 384 -2.34 21.90 57.08
CA GLU A 384 -3.25 22.37 56.02
C GLU A 384 -3.59 23.87 56.20
N LYS A 385 -3.54 24.69 55.14
CA LYS A 385 -4.15 26.03 55.18
C LYS A 385 -4.83 26.48 53.89
N ARG A 386 -6.13 26.77 54.01
CA ARG A 386 -7.04 27.33 53.00
C ARG A 386 -7.00 28.88 53.04
N LEU A 387 -7.56 29.52 51.99
CA LEU A 387 -7.77 30.97 51.74
C LEU A 387 -6.58 31.70 51.09
N VAL A 388 -6.74 32.68 50.20
CA VAL A 388 -7.81 33.04 49.20
C VAL A 388 -7.25 34.20 48.33
N LEU A 389 -7.99 34.68 47.32
CA LEU A 389 -7.66 35.78 46.37
C LEU A 389 -6.63 35.40 45.27
N LYS A 390 -6.72 35.91 44.03
CA LYS A 390 -7.74 36.79 43.42
C LYS A 390 -8.44 36.11 42.24
N GLU A 391 -9.73 36.38 42.11
CA GLU A 391 -10.52 36.18 40.89
C GLU A 391 -11.22 37.53 40.62
N GLU A 392 -10.83 38.23 39.56
CA GLU A 392 -11.45 39.49 39.13
C GLU A 392 -11.47 39.61 37.59
N ASN A 393 -12.66 39.88 37.07
CA ASN A 393 -12.96 40.63 35.85
C ASN A 393 -12.45 40.11 34.49
N PHE A 394 -13.34 39.37 33.81
CA PHE A 394 -13.78 39.83 32.48
C PHE A 394 -15.30 39.70 32.37
N VAL A 395 -16.01 40.80 32.65
CA VAL A 395 -17.47 40.93 32.47
C VAL A 395 -17.72 41.99 31.41
N GLU A 396 -17.96 41.51 30.20
CA GLU A 396 -18.65 42.11 29.04
C GLU A 396 -18.48 41.04 27.92
N GLU A 397 -19.48 40.65 27.14
CA GLU A 397 -20.63 41.41 26.64
C GLU A 397 -21.90 40.53 26.68
N ARG A 398 -22.90 40.91 27.50
CA ARG A 398 -24.28 40.36 27.42
C ARG A 398 -25.27 41.29 28.12
N LEU A 399 -25.86 42.25 27.38
CA LEU A 399 -27.11 42.89 27.79
C LEU A 399 -27.82 43.58 26.62
N VAL A 400 -28.67 42.84 25.89
CA VAL A 400 -29.80 43.38 25.12
C VAL A 400 -30.95 42.37 25.18
N LEU A 401 -31.66 42.30 26.31
CA LEU A 401 -33.07 41.84 26.35
C LEU A 401 -33.77 42.10 27.71
N GLU A 402 -33.95 43.34 28.13
CA GLU A 402 -34.96 43.63 29.17
C GLU A 402 -35.47 45.09 29.18
N GLU A 403 -36.19 45.51 28.12
CA GLU A 403 -37.17 46.60 28.25
C GLU A 403 -38.29 46.49 27.20
N ALA A 404 -39.40 45.85 27.58
CA ALA A 404 -40.62 45.73 26.78
C ALA A 404 -41.86 45.49 27.68
N ASN A 405 -42.16 46.50 28.52
CA ASN A 405 -43.38 46.77 29.30
C ASN A 405 -44.41 45.63 29.50
N ALA A 406 -44.71 45.20 30.72
CA ALA A 406 -45.32 46.00 31.78
C ALA A 406 -46.70 46.60 31.42
N LEU A 407 -47.71 45.75 31.19
CA LEU A 407 -49.11 46.13 31.37
C LEU A 407 -50.01 44.96 31.80
N ASN A 408 -50.18 44.77 33.11
CA ASN A 408 -51.51 44.80 33.75
C ASN A 408 -51.44 44.52 35.25
N SER A 409 -52.13 45.38 36.01
CA SER A 409 -52.48 45.17 37.42
C SER A 409 -53.84 44.46 37.52
N THR A 410 -54.16 44.05 38.76
CA THR A 410 -55.52 43.85 39.29
C THR A 410 -56.11 42.45 39.12
N LYS A 411 -56.88 42.04 40.14
CA LYS A 411 -57.59 40.77 40.28
C LYS A 411 -58.96 40.85 39.61
N GLU A 412 -59.52 39.72 39.16
CA GLU A 412 -60.89 39.31 39.51
C GLU A 412 -61.18 37.85 39.09
N GLU A 413 -62.30 37.30 39.57
CA GLU A 413 -62.76 35.93 39.30
C GLU A 413 -63.77 35.88 38.14
N ASN A 414 -63.65 34.91 37.23
CA ASN A 414 -64.74 33.98 36.91
C ASN A 414 -64.28 32.84 35.96
N PRO A 415 -65.02 31.71 35.89
CA PRO A 415 -64.74 30.59 35.00
C PRO A 415 -65.52 30.67 33.66
N ASP A 416 -65.56 29.52 32.96
CA ASP A 416 -66.31 29.23 31.72
C ASP A 416 -65.88 29.95 30.42
N LEU A 417 -65.03 29.25 29.65
CA LEU A 417 -65.54 28.73 28.37
C LEU A 417 -64.87 27.38 27.99
N LYS A 418 -65.68 26.40 27.58
CA LYS A 418 -65.20 25.06 27.22
C LYS A 418 -64.73 24.97 25.77
N GLY A 419 -63.52 24.42 25.59
CA GLY A 419 -63.29 23.37 24.60
C GLY A 419 -62.94 23.78 23.17
N LYS A 420 -61.63 23.93 22.91
CA LYS A 420 -60.99 23.28 21.76
C LYS A 420 -59.76 22.53 22.26
N PRO A 421 -59.54 21.24 21.90
CA PRO A 421 -58.30 20.58 22.22
C PRO A 421 -57.17 21.21 21.41
N VAL A 422 -56.17 21.76 22.10
CA VAL A 422 -54.87 22.01 21.48
C VAL A 422 -54.33 20.65 21.05
N SER A 423 -54.09 20.46 19.76
CA SER A 423 -53.49 19.22 19.26
C SER A 423 -52.13 19.02 19.92
N GLU A 424 -51.92 17.84 20.53
CA GLU A 424 -50.59 17.46 21.01
C GLU A 424 -49.62 17.53 19.83
N LEU A 425 -48.66 18.45 19.92
CA LEU A 425 -47.63 18.60 18.90
C LEU A 425 -46.68 17.41 19.05
N GLN A 426 -46.95 16.34 18.29
CA GLN A 426 -46.12 15.14 18.26
C GLN A 426 -44.64 15.53 18.09
N PRO A 427 -43.71 14.89 18.81
CA PRO A 427 -42.29 15.14 18.63
C PRO A 427 -41.92 14.94 17.15
N PRO A 428 -41.15 15.87 16.54
CA PRO A 428 -40.88 15.81 15.11
C PRO A 428 -40.17 14.52 14.75
N ASP A 429 -40.59 13.87 13.66
CA ASP A 429 -39.92 12.65 13.18
C ASP A 429 -38.50 12.97 12.71
N VAL A 430 -37.55 12.76 13.62
CA VAL A 430 -36.10 12.92 13.46
C VAL A 430 -35.59 12.24 12.17
N LYS A 431 -36.21 11.13 11.78
CA LYS A 431 -35.84 10.37 10.58
C LYS A 431 -36.22 11.14 9.32
N ARG A 432 -37.44 11.70 9.29
CA ARG A 432 -37.94 12.55 8.20
C ARG A 432 -37.15 13.84 8.07
N GLU A 433 -36.74 14.46 9.19
CA GLU A 433 -35.85 15.63 9.14
C GLU A 433 -34.45 15.29 8.59
N LEU A 434 -33.81 14.23 9.09
CA LEU A 434 -32.49 13.80 8.59
C LEU A 434 -32.54 13.45 7.09
N ILE A 435 -33.59 12.75 6.62
CA ILE A 435 -33.75 12.41 5.19
C ILE A 435 -33.94 13.68 4.34
N LYS A 436 -34.75 14.64 4.82
CA LYS A 436 -35.01 15.91 4.12
C LYS A 436 -33.76 16.80 4.01
N LEU A 437 -32.86 16.75 5.00
CA LEU A 437 -31.58 17.49 5.01
C LEU A 437 -30.48 16.77 4.21
N SER A 438 -30.40 15.45 4.32
CA SER A 438 -29.33 14.67 3.70
C SER A 438 -29.50 14.49 2.19
N LEU A 439 -30.72 14.32 1.67
CA LEU A 439 -30.91 14.07 0.23
C LEU A 439 -30.37 15.22 -0.67
N PRO A 440 -30.60 16.51 -0.38
CA PRO A 440 -29.97 17.61 -1.12
C PRO A 440 -28.45 17.69 -0.91
N ALA A 441 -27.95 17.39 0.30
CA ALA A 441 -26.52 17.40 0.62
C ALA A 441 -25.77 16.30 -0.15
N LEU A 442 -26.34 15.09 -0.20
CA LEU A 442 -25.86 13.95 -0.99
C LEU A 442 -25.79 14.30 -2.48
N ALA A 443 -26.85 14.90 -3.03
CA ALA A 443 -26.88 15.31 -4.43
C ALA A 443 -25.80 16.36 -4.76
N GLY A 444 -25.61 17.37 -3.90
CA GLY A 444 -24.58 18.38 -4.08
C GLY A 444 -23.15 17.84 -3.96
N GLN A 445 -22.90 16.96 -2.98
CA GLN A 445 -21.56 16.40 -2.74
C GLN A 445 -21.15 15.29 -3.71
N ALA A 446 -22.10 14.66 -4.43
CA ALA A 446 -21.81 13.60 -5.39
C ALA A 446 -21.23 14.09 -6.73
N ILE A 447 -21.45 15.36 -7.12
CA ILE A 447 -21.11 15.87 -8.46
C ILE A 447 -19.59 15.89 -8.69
N ASP A 448 -18.83 16.45 -7.75
CA ASP A 448 -17.37 16.57 -7.85
C ASP A 448 -16.62 15.21 -7.90
N PRO A 449 -16.90 14.23 -7.02
CA PRO A 449 -16.28 12.91 -7.14
C PRO A 449 -16.69 12.17 -8.41
N LEU A 450 -17.93 12.31 -8.91
CA LEU A 450 -18.32 11.73 -10.19
C LEU A 450 -17.48 12.28 -11.35
N ALA A 451 -17.26 13.60 -11.40
CA ALA A 451 -16.39 14.22 -12.40
C ALA A 451 -14.92 13.72 -12.29
N GLN A 452 -14.40 13.57 -11.07
CA GLN A 452 -13.05 13.05 -10.82
C GLN A 452 -12.90 11.56 -11.20
N LEU A 453 -13.93 10.73 -11.00
CA LEU A 453 -13.96 9.35 -11.51
C LEU A 453 -13.94 9.34 -13.04
N MET A 454 -14.70 10.21 -13.71
CA MET A 454 -14.70 10.30 -15.17
C MET A 454 -13.34 10.76 -15.73
N GLU A 455 -12.69 11.76 -15.13
CA GLU A 455 -11.31 12.14 -15.49
C GLU A 455 -10.36 10.95 -15.36
N THR A 456 -10.40 10.26 -14.21
CA THR A 456 -9.56 9.10 -13.91
C THR A 456 -9.77 7.98 -14.94
N ALA A 457 -11.00 7.79 -15.43
CA ALA A 457 -11.33 6.80 -16.45
C ALA A 457 -10.94 7.21 -17.88
N TYR A 458 -10.96 8.51 -18.22
CA TYR A 458 -10.45 8.99 -19.50
C TYR A 458 -8.92 8.89 -19.57
N ILE A 459 -8.20 9.32 -18.52
CA ILE A 459 -6.73 9.25 -18.49
C ILE A 459 -6.27 7.78 -18.45
N GLY A 460 -6.92 6.92 -17.66
CA GLY A 460 -6.61 5.49 -17.58
C GLY A 460 -6.83 4.67 -18.86
N ARG A 461 -7.45 5.27 -19.88
CA ARG A 461 -7.61 4.71 -21.23
C ARG A 461 -6.56 5.16 -22.22
N LEU A 462 -5.75 6.18 -21.90
CA LEU A 462 -4.54 6.51 -22.65
C LEU A 462 -3.43 5.50 -22.32
N GLY A 463 -3.18 5.27 -21.03
CA GLY A 463 -2.23 4.28 -20.54
C GLY A 463 -2.01 4.36 -19.03
N HIS A 464 -1.20 3.45 -18.50
CA HIS A 464 -0.92 3.37 -17.06
C HIS A 464 0.10 4.43 -16.60
N VAL A 465 1.05 4.82 -17.45
CA VAL A 465 2.06 5.85 -17.15
C VAL A 465 1.39 7.21 -17.01
N GLU A 466 0.46 7.49 -17.91
CA GLU A 466 -0.41 8.67 -17.98
C GLU A 466 -1.24 8.81 -16.71
N LEU A 467 -1.90 7.71 -16.30
CA LEU A 467 -2.74 7.67 -15.11
C LEU A 467 -1.95 7.82 -13.81
N ALA A 468 -0.78 7.18 -13.74
CA ALA A 468 0.13 7.31 -12.60
C ALA A 468 0.66 8.75 -12.48
N SER A 469 1.06 9.35 -13.60
CA SER A 469 1.53 10.74 -13.70
C SER A 469 0.47 11.74 -13.24
N ALA A 470 -0.77 11.56 -13.71
CA ALA A 470 -1.90 12.36 -13.27
C ALA A 470 -2.20 12.15 -11.77
N GLY A 471 -2.16 10.92 -11.27
CA GLY A 471 -2.43 10.60 -9.86
C GLY A 471 -1.49 11.28 -8.87
N VAL A 472 -0.17 11.21 -9.12
CA VAL A 472 0.82 11.92 -8.27
C VAL A 472 0.58 13.44 -8.32
N SER A 473 0.35 13.99 -9.52
CA SER A 473 0.12 15.42 -9.74
C SER A 473 -1.16 15.93 -9.07
N ILE A 474 -2.25 15.16 -9.15
CA ILE A 474 -3.52 15.43 -8.48
C ILE A 474 -3.34 15.40 -6.96
N SER A 475 -2.50 14.51 -6.42
CA SER A 475 -2.18 14.44 -4.99
C SER A 475 -1.43 15.70 -4.53
N ILE A 476 -0.38 16.13 -5.26
CA ILE A 476 0.35 17.39 -4.99
C ILE A 476 -0.58 18.62 -5.04
N PHE A 477 -1.38 18.74 -6.11
CA PHE A 477 -2.34 19.84 -6.25
C PHE A 477 -3.35 19.84 -5.09
N ASN A 478 -3.88 18.67 -4.73
CA ASN A 478 -4.85 18.54 -3.64
C ASN A 478 -4.27 18.92 -2.27
N ILE A 479 -3.03 18.54 -1.92
CA ILE A 479 -2.48 18.93 -0.60
C ILE A 479 -2.23 20.44 -0.52
N ILE A 480 -1.66 21.05 -1.56
CA ILE A 480 -1.37 22.48 -1.59
C ILE A 480 -2.67 23.29 -1.58
N SER A 481 -3.58 23.05 -2.53
CA SER A 481 -4.82 23.83 -2.60
C SER A 481 -5.78 23.56 -1.44
N LYS A 482 -5.89 22.34 -0.90
CA LYS A 482 -6.79 22.13 0.27
C LYS A 482 -6.25 22.75 1.56
N LEU A 483 -4.93 22.90 1.70
CA LEU A 483 -4.32 23.53 2.88
C LEU A 483 -4.70 25.01 3.01
N PHE A 484 -4.62 25.79 1.91
CA PHE A 484 -4.93 27.21 1.94
C PHE A 484 -6.44 27.53 1.77
N ASN A 485 -7.16 26.74 0.98
CA ASN A 485 -8.54 27.09 0.60
C ASN A 485 -9.63 26.63 1.57
N ILE A 486 -9.39 25.61 2.41
CA ILE A 486 -10.37 25.21 3.46
C ILE A 486 -10.56 26.32 4.50
N PRO A 487 -9.51 26.98 5.02
CA PRO A 487 -9.64 28.18 5.86
C PRO A 487 -10.38 29.32 5.14
N LEU A 488 -10.06 29.58 3.87
CA LEU A 488 -10.68 30.65 3.08
C LEU A 488 -12.19 30.45 2.93
N LEU A 489 -12.63 29.23 2.62
CA LEU A 489 -14.04 28.84 2.55
C LEU A 489 -14.76 29.09 3.89
N SER A 490 -14.14 28.70 5.01
CA SER A 490 -14.71 28.90 6.34
C SER A 490 -14.84 30.39 6.68
N VAL A 491 -13.77 31.16 6.49
CA VAL A 491 -13.72 32.58 6.86
C VAL A 491 -14.61 33.44 5.95
N ALA A 492 -14.67 33.16 4.65
CA ALA A 492 -15.60 33.83 3.74
C ALA A 492 -17.06 33.57 4.12
N THR A 493 -17.39 32.36 4.63
CA THR A 493 -18.73 32.08 5.16
C THR A 493 -19.03 32.90 6.40
N SER A 494 -18.10 32.95 7.37
CA SER A 494 -18.28 33.67 8.64
C SER A 494 -18.38 35.18 8.45
N PHE A 495 -17.45 35.81 7.74
CA PHE A 495 -17.45 37.27 7.57
C PHE A 495 -18.65 37.76 6.75
N VAL A 496 -19.10 37.02 5.74
CA VAL A 496 -20.31 37.42 4.99
C VAL A 496 -21.56 37.29 5.87
N ALA A 497 -21.67 36.24 6.69
CA ALA A 497 -22.78 36.11 7.64
C ALA A 497 -22.78 37.23 8.71
N GLU A 498 -21.61 37.64 9.18
CA GLU A 498 -21.42 38.75 10.14
C GLU A 498 -21.72 40.13 9.52
N ASP A 499 -21.25 40.39 8.30
CA ASP A 499 -21.50 41.64 7.56
C ASP A 499 -23.01 41.78 7.28
N ILE A 500 -23.69 40.68 6.90
CA ILE A 500 -25.15 40.63 6.75
C ILE A 500 -25.88 40.91 8.08
N SER A 501 -25.41 40.37 9.21
CA SER A 501 -26.08 40.58 10.50
C SER A 501 -25.93 42.02 11.01
N LYS A 502 -24.76 42.64 10.83
CA LYS A 502 -24.54 44.06 11.19
C LYS A 502 -25.39 44.99 10.32
N ASN A 503 -25.37 44.80 9.00
CA ASN A 503 -26.23 45.57 8.10
C ASN A 503 -27.73 45.38 8.41
N ALA A 504 -28.16 44.21 8.91
CA ALA A 504 -29.55 44.03 9.33
C ALA A 504 -29.88 44.88 10.58
N VAL A 505 -29.00 44.91 11.58
CA VAL A 505 -29.17 45.75 12.78
C VAL A 505 -29.14 47.25 12.43
N GLU A 506 -28.20 47.69 11.60
CA GLU A 506 -28.09 49.09 11.17
C GLU A 506 -29.33 49.56 10.38
N ASN A 507 -29.86 48.75 9.47
CA ASN A 507 -31.10 49.08 8.75
C ASN A 507 -32.35 49.06 9.67
N SER A 508 -32.40 48.18 10.68
CA SER A 508 -33.46 48.22 11.70
C SER A 508 -33.35 49.45 12.61
N ALA A 509 -32.14 49.89 12.98
CA ALA A 509 -31.92 51.09 13.78
C ALA A 509 -32.20 52.39 13.00
N ALA A 510 -31.90 52.41 11.69
CA ALA A 510 -32.25 53.54 10.82
C ALA A 510 -33.77 53.66 10.53
N GLY A 511 -34.52 52.57 10.70
CA GLY A 511 -35.96 52.50 10.41
C GLY A 511 -36.87 53.21 11.43
N ASP A 512 -36.35 53.58 12.61
CA ASP A 512 -37.15 54.15 13.71
C ASP A 512 -37.15 55.69 13.75
N VAL A 513 -36.55 56.35 12.73
CA VAL A 513 -36.47 57.82 12.62
C VAL A 513 -36.97 58.32 11.25
N SER A 514 -38.16 57.87 10.84
CA SER A 514 -38.87 58.45 9.67
C SER A 514 -40.40 58.40 9.78
N LEU A 515 -40.94 58.98 10.86
CA LEU A 515 -42.35 59.37 10.91
C LEU A 515 -42.58 60.67 10.11
N GLU A 516 -42.73 60.59 8.79
CA GLU A 516 -43.56 61.55 8.04
C GLU A 516 -44.00 61.09 6.64
N ASP A 517 -45.32 60.99 6.46
CA ASP A 517 -46.12 61.25 5.25
C ASP A 517 -45.55 60.96 3.83
N LYS A 518 -46.04 59.86 3.22
CA LYS A 518 -47.02 59.99 2.10
C LYS A 518 -47.76 58.73 1.69
N THR A 519 -49.04 58.93 1.35
CA THR A 519 -49.87 57.98 0.61
C THR A 519 -49.62 58.06 -0.89
N ASN A 520 -49.41 56.92 -1.56
CA ASN A 520 -50.15 56.51 -2.77
C ASN A 520 -49.73 55.12 -3.27
N GLY A 521 -50.68 54.34 -3.75
CA GLY A 521 -50.42 52.99 -4.24
C GLY A 521 -49.99 52.95 -5.72
N LYS A 522 -48.84 52.31 -5.97
CA LYS A 522 -48.53 51.63 -7.25
C LYS A 522 -47.85 50.29 -6.92
N PRO A 523 -48.00 49.24 -7.74
CA PRO A 523 -47.17 48.05 -7.61
C PRO A 523 -45.71 48.46 -7.83
N HIS A 524 -44.86 48.18 -6.85
CA HIS A 524 -43.42 48.33 -7.01
C HIS A 524 -42.93 47.17 -7.89
N ASP A 525 -42.27 47.48 -9.02
CA ASP A 525 -41.46 46.48 -9.70
C ASP A 525 -40.38 45.97 -8.73
N GLU A 526 -40.16 44.66 -8.71
CA GLU A 526 -39.27 43.97 -7.76
C GLU A 526 -37.79 44.15 -8.16
N VAL A 527 -37.35 45.41 -8.21
CA VAL A 527 -35.95 45.78 -8.44
C VAL A 527 -35.12 45.25 -7.28
N THR A 528 -34.41 44.14 -7.51
CA THR A 528 -33.58 43.50 -6.50
C THR A 528 -32.46 44.44 -6.06
N GLU A 529 -32.64 45.08 -4.91
CA GLU A 529 -31.70 46.06 -4.36
C GLU A 529 -30.34 45.38 -4.06
N LYS A 530 -29.30 45.79 -4.80
CA LYS A 530 -27.98 45.19 -4.70
C LYS A 530 -27.31 45.62 -3.39
N LYS A 531 -27.14 44.67 -2.47
CA LYS A 531 -26.52 44.96 -1.16
C LYS A 531 -25.05 45.37 -1.34
N GLN A 532 -24.62 46.36 -0.56
CA GLN A 532 -23.22 46.77 -0.44
C GLN A 532 -22.59 46.00 0.72
N LEU A 533 -21.59 45.15 0.44
CA LEU A 533 -20.95 44.31 1.44
C LEU A 533 -19.44 44.32 1.24
N SER A 534 -18.71 44.91 2.19
CA SER A 534 -17.26 45.04 2.08
C SER A 534 -16.54 43.70 2.29
N SER A 535 -17.13 42.78 3.06
CA SER A 535 -16.63 41.42 3.28
C SER A 535 -16.46 40.62 1.99
N VAL A 536 -17.40 40.77 1.06
CA VAL A 536 -17.41 40.07 -0.23
C VAL A 536 -16.22 40.49 -1.09
N SER A 537 -15.91 41.79 -1.13
CA SER A 537 -14.78 42.32 -1.89
C SER A 537 -13.44 41.92 -1.30
N THR A 538 -13.26 42.01 0.03
CA THR A 538 -12.02 41.59 0.69
C THR A 538 -11.77 40.09 0.58
N ALA A 539 -12.82 39.26 0.69
CA ALA A 539 -12.74 37.81 0.47
C ALA A 539 -12.32 37.45 -0.97
N LEU A 540 -12.89 38.13 -1.97
CA LEU A 540 -12.52 37.92 -3.38
C LEU A 540 -11.08 38.39 -3.71
N LEU A 541 -10.65 39.53 -3.17
CA LEU A 541 -9.26 40.00 -3.36
C LEU A 541 -8.26 39.03 -2.73
N LEU A 542 -8.54 38.54 -1.52
CA LEU A 542 -7.72 37.54 -0.85
C LEU A 542 -7.68 36.22 -1.64
N ALA A 543 -8.82 35.78 -2.19
CA ALA A 543 -8.91 34.61 -3.03
C ALA A 543 -8.06 34.72 -4.31
N VAL A 544 -8.13 35.85 -5.02
CA VAL A 544 -7.29 36.09 -6.20
C VAL A 544 -5.81 36.11 -5.82
N GLY A 545 -5.43 36.74 -4.71
CA GLY A 545 -4.05 36.78 -4.23
C GLY A 545 -3.48 35.39 -3.89
N ILE A 546 -4.22 34.60 -3.09
CA ILE A 546 -3.84 33.22 -2.74
C ILE A 546 -3.78 32.35 -4.00
N GLY A 547 -4.76 32.46 -4.90
CA GLY A 547 -4.82 31.64 -6.12
C GLY A 547 -3.71 31.93 -7.13
N ILE A 548 -3.30 33.19 -7.27
CA ILE A 548 -2.11 33.56 -8.07
C ILE A 548 -0.83 33.02 -7.41
N PHE A 549 -0.71 33.11 -6.08
CA PHE A 549 0.43 32.54 -5.36
C PHE A 549 0.51 31.01 -5.51
N GLU A 550 -0.60 30.29 -5.34
CA GLU A 550 -0.67 28.84 -5.61
C GLU A 550 -0.27 28.51 -7.05
N CYS A 551 -0.78 29.26 -8.03
CA CYS A 551 -0.45 29.07 -9.44
C CYS A 551 1.06 29.17 -9.70
N VAL A 552 1.71 30.25 -9.22
CA VAL A 552 3.15 30.46 -9.40
C VAL A 552 3.96 29.39 -8.65
N ALA A 553 3.57 29.07 -7.41
CA ALA A 553 4.26 28.07 -6.60
C ALA A 553 4.18 26.66 -7.21
N LEU A 554 3.01 26.23 -7.68
CA LEU A 554 2.80 24.93 -8.34
C LEU A 554 3.48 24.85 -9.71
N PHE A 555 3.43 25.91 -10.51
CA PHE A 555 4.02 25.95 -11.85
C PHE A 555 5.56 25.87 -11.77
N CYS A 556 6.19 26.77 -11.01
CA CYS A 556 7.64 26.82 -10.85
C CYS A 556 8.17 25.66 -9.98
N GLY A 557 7.45 25.27 -8.93
CA GLY A 557 7.78 24.16 -8.04
C GLY A 557 7.48 22.76 -8.60
N SER A 558 6.92 22.67 -9.81
CA SER A 558 6.47 21.40 -10.43
C SER A 558 7.53 20.30 -10.44
N GLY A 559 8.80 20.63 -10.71
CA GLY A 559 9.92 19.66 -10.63
C GLY A 559 10.21 19.23 -9.18
N PRO A 560 10.57 20.16 -8.27
CA PRO A 560 10.80 19.86 -6.86
C PRO A 560 9.68 19.07 -6.16
N PHE A 561 8.40 19.37 -6.40
CA PHE A 561 7.29 18.62 -5.78
C PHE A 561 7.15 17.19 -6.30
N ILE A 562 7.42 16.95 -7.59
CA ILE A 562 7.42 15.59 -8.18
C ILE A 562 8.63 14.78 -7.66
N ASN A 563 9.80 15.42 -7.50
CA ASN A 563 10.97 14.80 -6.86
C ASN A 563 10.69 14.45 -5.38
N LEU A 564 10.03 15.35 -4.63
CA LEU A 564 9.67 15.13 -3.22
C LEU A 564 8.73 13.92 -3.05
N MET A 565 7.82 13.69 -4.00
CA MET A 565 6.98 12.49 -4.06
C MET A 565 7.77 11.19 -4.29
N GLY A 566 9.05 11.25 -4.64
CA GLY A 566 9.88 10.07 -4.92
C GLY A 566 9.52 9.38 -6.23
N VAL A 567 9.06 10.15 -7.23
CA VAL A 567 8.80 9.66 -8.57
C VAL A 567 10.13 9.28 -9.24
N PRO A 568 10.33 8.04 -9.72
CA PRO A 568 11.51 7.68 -10.49
C PRO A 568 11.59 8.51 -11.77
N LEU A 569 12.82 8.92 -12.15
CA LEU A 569 13.07 9.84 -13.26
C LEU A 569 12.65 9.29 -14.64
N VAL A 570 12.48 7.96 -14.75
CA VAL A 570 12.24 7.24 -16.00
C VAL A 570 10.73 6.96 -16.21
N LYS A 571 10.25 7.08 -17.47
CA LYS A 571 8.85 6.90 -17.92
C LYS A 571 7.82 7.88 -17.30
N MET A 572 7.77 8.06 -15.97
CA MET A 572 6.70 8.81 -15.26
C MET A 572 7.00 10.30 -14.97
N TYR A 573 8.27 10.68 -14.76
CA TYR A 573 8.62 12.02 -14.25
C TYR A 573 8.20 13.19 -15.17
N ALA A 574 8.54 13.13 -16.45
CA ALA A 574 8.26 14.20 -17.41
C ALA A 574 6.76 14.47 -17.63
N PRO A 575 5.89 13.48 -17.93
CA PRO A 575 4.45 13.70 -18.06
C PRO A 575 3.81 14.20 -16.75
N ALA A 576 4.27 13.74 -15.58
CA ALA A 576 3.76 14.20 -14.30
C ALA A 576 4.10 15.69 -14.04
N LYS A 577 5.36 16.10 -14.28
CA LYS A 577 5.77 17.51 -14.19
C LYS A 577 4.94 18.40 -15.11
N LEU A 578 4.72 17.98 -16.36
CA LEU A 578 3.91 18.73 -17.34
C LEU A 578 2.45 18.85 -16.91
N PHE A 579 1.82 17.75 -16.49
CA PHE A 579 0.42 17.77 -16.04
C PHE A 579 0.23 18.64 -14.79
N LEU A 580 1.15 18.57 -13.82
CA LEU A 580 1.12 19.43 -12.63
C LEU A 580 1.25 20.92 -12.98
N ALA A 581 2.19 21.28 -13.87
CA ALA A 581 2.37 22.65 -14.32
C ALA A 581 1.14 23.18 -15.10
N LEU A 582 0.51 22.35 -15.94
CA LEU A 582 -0.73 22.73 -16.62
C LEU A 582 -1.90 22.91 -15.63
N ARG A 583 -2.06 22.00 -14.66
CA ARG A 583 -3.10 22.09 -13.63
C ARG A 583 -2.92 23.30 -12.71
N ALA A 584 -1.69 23.76 -12.47
CA ALA A 584 -1.40 24.97 -11.69
C ALA A 584 -2.16 26.21 -12.21
N LEU A 585 -2.33 26.32 -13.53
CA LEU A 585 -3.05 27.43 -14.18
C LEU A 585 -4.54 27.51 -13.79
N GLY A 586 -5.12 26.42 -13.26
CA GLY A 586 -6.48 26.37 -12.74
C GLY A 586 -6.61 26.80 -11.27
N ALA A 587 -5.51 26.86 -10.50
CA ALA A 587 -5.54 27.22 -9.08
C ALA A 587 -6.28 28.55 -8.80
N PRO A 588 -6.09 29.65 -9.58
CA PRO A 588 -6.82 30.90 -9.34
C PRO A 588 -8.33 30.74 -9.42
N ALA A 589 -8.82 29.95 -10.39
CA ALA A 589 -10.23 29.67 -10.56
C ALA A 589 -10.80 28.77 -9.45
N VAL A 590 -10.02 27.79 -8.96
CA VAL A 590 -10.39 26.94 -7.82
C VAL A 590 -10.52 27.76 -6.53
N VAL A 591 -9.53 28.59 -6.22
CA VAL A 591 -9.52 29.44 -5.02
C VAL A 591 -10.69 30.43 -5.03
N VAL A 592 -10.91 31.11 -6.15
CA VAL A 592 -12.05 32.03 -6.33
C VAL A 592 -13.39 31.29 -6.24
N SER A 593 -13.53 30.10 -6.83
CA SER A 593 -14.76 29.28 -6.72
C SER A 593 -15.04 28.84 -5.29
N LEU A 594 -14.02 28.54 -4.49
CA LEU A 594 -14.18 28.16 -3.08
C LEU A 594 -14.53 29.37 -2.20
N ALA A 595 -13.94 30.54 -2.46
CA ALA A 595 -14.36 31.78 -1.81
C ALA A 595 -15.80 32.16 -2.16
N LEU A 596 -16.19 32.05 -3.44
CA LEU A 596 -17.57 32.27 -3.90
C LEU A 596 -18.56 31.30 -3.24
N GLN A 597 -18.21 30.01 -3.11
CA GLN A 597 -19.01 29.07 -2.33
C GLN A 597 -19.19 29.50 -0.86
N GLY A 598 -18.15 30.04 -0.21
CA GLY A 598 -18.25 30.56 1.15
C GLY A 598 -19.18 31.78 1.24
N ILE A 599 -19.02 32.72 0.32
CA ILE A 599 -19.88 33.91 0.18
C ILE A 599 -21.36 33.50 -0.01
N PHE A 600 -21.65 32.57 -0.93
CA PHE A 600 -23.01 32.06 -1.15
C PHE A 600 -23.59 31.30 0.05
N ARG A 601 -22.78 30.52 0.78
CA ARG A 601 -23.18 29.90 2.07
C ARG A 601 -23.50 30.97 3.13
N GLY A 602 -22.73 32.07 3.19
CA GLY A 602 -23.02 33.23 4.04
C GLY A 602 -24.37 33.89 3.71
N PHE A 603 -24.72 33.99 2.43
CA PHE A 603 -26.05 34.38 1.97
C PHE A 603 -27.17 33.35 2.22
N LYS A 604 -26.85 32.19 2.81
CA LYS A 604 -27.75 31.02 2.96
C LYS A 604 -28.24 30.45 1.61
N ASP A 605 -27.57 30.80 0.51
CA ASP A 605 -27.85 30.31 -0.83
C ASP A 605 -26.91 29.15 -1.17
N THR A 606 -27.33 27.93 -0.84
CA THR A 606 -26.61 26.70 -1.19
C THR A 606 -26.98 26.16 -2.57
N GLN A 607 -28.01 26.71 -3.24
CA GLN A 607 -28.49 26.21 -4.53
C GLN A 607 -27.72 26.80 -5.71
N THR A 608 -27.45 28.12 -5.71
CA THR A 608 -26.69 28.77 -6.79
C THR A 608 -25.32 28.11 -7.02
N PRO A 609 -24.53 27.77 -5.97
CA PRO A 609 -23.30 27.00 -6.16
C PRO A 609 -23.54 25.64 -6.83
N VAL A 610 -24.45 24.80 -6.31
CA VAL A 610 -24.69 23.45 -6.84
C VAL A 610 -25.15 23.48 -8.30
N LEU A 611 -25.98 24.45 -8.69
CA LEU A 611 -26.42 24.64 -10.07
C LEU A 611 -25.27 25.13 -10.98
N CYS A 612 -24.33 25.93 -10.45
CA CYS A 612 -23.14 26.40 -11.16
C CYS A 612 -21.98 25.38 -11.19
N ILE A 613 -21.97 24.36 -10.33
CA ILE A 613 -20.96 23.27 -10.26
C ILE A 613 -21.20 22.26 -11.40
N GLY A 614 -21.43 22.77 -12.61
CA GLY A 614 -21.54 22.03 -13.86
C GLY A 614 -20.19 21.50 -14.33
N ASN A 615 -19.55 20.63 -13.53
CA ASN A 615 -18.38 19.84 -13.94
C ASN A 615 -18.70 18.88 -15.11
N PHE A 616 -19.97 18.76 -15.49
CA PHE A 616 -20.41 18.29 -16.81
C PHE A 616 -19.72 19.00 -17.98
N SER A 617 -19.29 20.26 -17.81
CA SER A 617 -18.43 20.95 -18.78
C SER A 617 -17.10 20.21 -18.99
N ALA A 618 -16.42 19.80 -17.92
CA ALA A 618 -15.16 19.06 -18.01
C ALA A 618 -15.40 17.68 -18.64
N VAL A 619 -16.50 17.01 -18.25
CA VAL A 619 -16.94 15.74 -18.81
C VAL A 619 -17.18 15.81 -20.33
N ALA A 620 -17.72 16.94 -20.84
CA ALA A 620 -17.89 17.18 -22.26
C ALA A 620 -16.58 17.57 -22.98
N LEU A 621 -15.70 18.31 -22.30
CA LEU A 621 -14.41 18.73 -22.85
C LEU A 621 -13.38 17.58 -22.94
N PHE A 622 -13.39 16.60 -22.03
CA PHE A 622 -12.47 15.44 -22.06
C PHE A 622 -12.43 14.74 -23.42
N PRO A 623 -13.53 14.20 -23.98
CA PRO A 623 -13.47 13.51 -25.28
C PRO A 623 -13.07 14.44 -26.43
N LEU A 624 -13.38 15.74 -26.35
CA LEU A 624 -13.03 16.71 -27.39
C LEU A 624 -11.53 17.00 -27.41
N LEU A 625 -10.93 17.40 -26.28
CA LEU A 625 -9.51 17.74 -26.23
C LEU A 625 -8.61 16.50 -26.30
N MET A 626 -9.02 15.37 -25.68
CA MET A 626 -8.19 14.17 -25.61
C MET A 626 -8.26 13.35 -26.91
N ASN A 627 -9.45 13.12 -27.48
CA ASN A 627 -9.63 12.24 -28.63
C ASN A 627 -9.67 13.01 -29.97
N TYR A 628 -10.42 14.11 -30.06
CA TYR A 628 -10.59 14.84 -31.33
C TYR A 628 -9.39 15.77 -31.61
N CYS A 629 -8.91 16.50 -30.61
CA CYS A 629 -7.70 17.32 -30.73
C CYS A 629 -6.38 16.55 -30.52
N GLY A 630 -6.45 15.25 -30.16
CA GLY A 630 -5.28 14.39 -29.97
C GLY A 630 -4.33 14.79 -28.83
N MET A 631 -4.74 15.69 -27.92
CA MET A 631 -3.83 16.30 -26.93
C MET A 631 -3.51 15.37 -25.74
N GLY A 632 -4.09 14.17 -25.67
CA GLY A 632 -3.81 13.17 -24.63
C GLY A 632 -3.91 13.72 -23.20
N VAL A 633 -2.87 13.50 -22.40
CA VAL A 633 -2.79 13.95 -20.99
C VAL A 633 -2.80 15.48 -20.85
N THR A 634 -2.19 16.21 -21.79
CA THR A 634 -2.28 17.68 -21.87
C THR A 634 -3.73 18.12 -22.08
N GLY A 635 -4.47 17.41 -22.93
CA GLY A 635 -5.91 17.63 -23.14
C GLY A 635 -6.72 17.49 -21.86
N ALA A 636 -6.47 16.44 -21.07
CA ALA A 636 -7.15 16.23 -19.78
C ALA A 636 -6.89 17.38 -18.79
N ALA A 637 -5.64 17.84 -18.67
CA ALA A 637 -5.30 18.96 -17.79
C ALA A 637 -6.02 20.26 -18.21
N VAL A 638 -5.99 20.58 -19.51
CA VAL A 638 -6.63 21.79 -20.06
C VAL A 638 -8.15 21.75 -19.90
N SER A 639 -8.80 20.60 -20.13
CA SER A 639 -10.25 20.44 -19.93
C SER A 639 -10.68 20.80 -18.51
N VAL A 640 -9.95 20.36 -17.49
CA VAL A 640 -10.25 20.71 -16.09
C VAL A 640 -10.02 22.19 -15.81
N VAL A 641 -8.91 22.76 -16.28
CA VAL A 641 -8.60 24.19 -16.08
C VAL A 641 -9.67 25.09 -16.71
N VAL A 642 -10.03 24.84 -17.98
CA VAL A 642 -11.08 25.61 -18.68
C VAL A 642 -12.41 25.54 -17.94
N SER A 643 -12.81 24.35 -17.49
CA SER A 643 -14.05 24.17 -16.71
C SER A 643 -14.03 24.89 -15.36
N GLN A 644 -12.90 24.92 -14.67
CA GLN A 644 -12.76 25.68 -13.42
C GLN A 644 -12.98 27.19 -13.65
N TYR A 645 -12.44 27.76 -14.74
CA TYR A 645 -12.71 29.15 -15.11
C TYR A 645 -14.18 29.39 -15.51
N ILE A 646 -14.82 28.46 -16.23
CA ILE A 646 -16.26 28.55 -16.56
C ILE A 646 -17.11 28.59 -15.27
N VAL A 647 -16.86 27.69 -14.32
CA VAL A 647 -17.58 27.64 -13.03
C VAL A 647 -17.36 28.93 -12.22
N ALA A 648 -16.11 29.42 -12.14
CA ALA A 648 -15.78 30.66 -11.43
C ALA A 648 -16.51 31.88 -12.03
N LEU A 649 -16.52 32.00 -13.37
CA LEU A 649 -17.21 33.08 -14.08
C LEU A 649 -18.74 33.02 -13.91
N LEU A 650 -19.33 31.82 -13.95
CA LEU A 650 -20.77 31.63 -13.72
C LEU A 650 -21.18 31.99 -12.29
N MET A 651 -20.39 31.62 -11.28
CA MET A 651 -20.64 32.02 -9.89
C MET A 651 -20.47 33.53 -9.70
N LEU A 652 -19.44 34.14 -10.30
CA LEU A 652 -19.20 35.59 -10.21
C LEU A 652 -20.31 36.40 -10.91
N TRP A 653 -20.85 35.91 -12.03
CA TRP A 653 -22.00 36.51 -12.71
C TRP A 653 -23.26 36.49 -11.84
N HIS A 654 -23.53 35.39 -11.13
CA HIS A 654 -24.63 35.32 -10.17
C HIS A 654 -24.40 36.22 -8.95
N LEU A 655 -23.16 36.37 -8.48
CA LEU A 655 -22.84 37.27 -7.37
C LEU A 655 -23.06 38.75 -7.73
N ASN A 656 -22.66 39.16 -8.94
CA ASN A 656 -22.87 40.53 -9.45
C ASN A 656 -24.37 40.89 -9.56
N LYS A 657 -25.28 39.92 -9.65
CA LYS A 657 -26.73 40.18 -9.55
C LYS A 657 -27.18 40.54 -8.13
N LYS A 658 -26.48 40.07 -7.09
CA LYS A 658 -26.87 40.22 -5.68
C LYS A 658 -26.11 41.32 -4.92
N VAL A 659 -24.88 41.63 -5.32
CA VAL A 659 -23.94 42.49 -4.55
C VAL A 659 -23.30 43.53 -5.46
N VAL A 660 -23.09 44.75 -4.94
CA VAL A 660 -22.21 45.75 -5.57
C VAL A 660 -20.77 45.49 -5.14
N LEU A 661 -19.88 45.18 -6.10
CA LEU A 661 -18.45 45.01 -5.83
C LEU A 661 -17.78 46.38 -5.62
N LEU A 662 -17.53 46.73 -4.36
CA LEU A 662 -16.85 47.95 -3.95
C LEU A 662 -15.32 47.77 -3.89
N PRO A 663 -14.51 48.83 -4.11
CA PRO A 663 -13.07 48.75 -3.87
C PRO A 663 -12.78 48.53 -2.36
N PRO A 664 -11.92 47.56 -1.98
CA PRO A 664 -11.77 47.16 -0.59
C PRO A 664 -10.93 48.13 0.24
N LYS A 665 -11.41 48.48 1.44
CA LYS A 665 -10.65 49.24 2.44
C LYS A 665 -9.62 48.31 3.12
N MET A 666 -8.33 48.47 2.82
CA MET A 666 -7.29 47.55 3.33
C MET A 666 -7.10 47.56 4.86
N GLY A 667 -7.58 48.60 5.57
CA GLY A 667 -7.38 48.75 7.01
C GLY A 667 -8.16 47.81 7.93
N SER A 668 -9.10 47.00 7.41
CA SER A 668 -9.98 46.14 8.21
C SER A 668 -9.68 44.63 8.11
N LEU A 669 -8.57 44.21 7.48
CA LEU A 669 -8.20 42.79 7.40
C LEU A 669 -7.75 42.25 8.78
N GLN A 670 -8.66 41.66 9.55
CA GLN A 670 -8.35 40.98 10.80
C GLN A 670 -7.66 39.60 10.59
N PHE A 671 -6.46 39.62 10.02
CA PHE A 671 -5.63 38.45 9.75
C PHE A 671 -5.31 37.64 11.03
N GLY A 672 -5.24 38.31 12.19
CA GLY A 672 -5.10 37.65 13.49
C GLY A 672 -6.31 36.77 13.87
N CYS A 673 -7.53 37.20 13.55
CA CYS A 673 -8.74 36.41 13.79
C CYS A 673 -8.78 35.17 12.89
N TYR A 674 -8.39 35.33 11.62
CA TYR A 674 -8.29 34.27 10.61
C TYR A 674 -7.46 33.07 11.13
N ILE A 675 -6.26 33.34 11.66
CA ILE A 675 -5.38 32.29 12.19
C ILE A 675 -5.88 31.77 13.56
N LYS A 676 -6.31 32.66 14.47
CA LYS A 676 -6.73 32.28 15.83
C LYS A 676 -7.95 31.35 15.86
N SER A 677 -8.91 31.56 14.96
CA SER A 677 -10.13 30.72 14.87
C SER A 677 -9.90 29.47 14.01
N GLY A 678 -9.19 29.58 12.88
CA GLY A 678 -8.96 28.46 11.97
C GLY A 678 -7.89 27.44 12.40
N GLY A 679 -6.97 27.81 13.29
CA GLY A 679 -5.74 27.07 13.57
C GLY A 679 -5.90 25.58 13.89
N PHE A 680 -6.88 25.21 14.73
CA PHE A 680 -7.12 23.80 15.08
C PHE A 680 -7.65 22.98 13.89
N LEU A 681 -8.53 23.54 13.06
CA LEU A 681 -9.00 22.86 11.84
C LEU A 681 -7.90 22.78 10.78
N ILE A 682 -7.00 23.77 10.70
CA ILE A 682 -5.80 23.72 9.85
C ILE A 682 -4.89 22.56 10.28
N GLY A 683 -4.54 22.47 11.57
CA GLY A 683 -3.70 21.39 12.10
C GLY A 683 -4.29 20.00 11.85
N ARG A 684 -5.60 19.82 12.09
CA ARG A 684 -6.34 18.60 11.74
C ARG A 684 -6.22 18.27 10.25
N THR A 685 -6.50 19.24 9.40
CA THR A 685 -6.57 19.06 7.93
C THR A 685 -5.19 18.76 7.35
N LEU A 686 -4.15 19.45 7.80
CA LEU A 686 -2.76 19.21 7.41
C LEU A 686 -2.31 17.79 7.78
N ALA A 687 -2.63 17.30 8.98
CA ALA A 687 -2.30 15.93 9.39
C ALA A 687 -2.96 14.86 8.50
N VAL A 688 -4.24 15.05 8.15
CA VAL A 688 -4.96 14.15 7.23
C VAL A 688 -4.35 14.17 5.84
N LEU A 689 -4.10 15.36 5.28
CA LEU A 689 -3.56 15.52 3.92
C LEU A 689 -2.13 14.99 3.80
N LEU A 690 -1.24 15.30 4.76
CA LEU A 690 0.14 14.79 4.76
C LEU A 690 0.16 13.26 4.80
N THR A 691 -0.67 12.64 5.64
CA THR A 691 -0.71 11.18 5.78
C THR A 691 -1.18 10.49 4.50
N MET A 692 -2.22 11.03 3.84
CA MET A 692 -2.70 10.51 2.54
C MET A 692 -1.68 10.75 1.41
N THR A 693 -1.05 11.93 1.38
CA THR A 693 -0.04 12.30 0.37
C THR A 693 1.22 11.43 0.49
N LEU A 694 1.63 11.11 1.72
CA LEU A 694 2.71 10.16 1.99
C LEU A 694 2.35 8.76 1.49
N GLY A 695 1.10 8.31 1.67
CA GLY A 695 0.58 7.09 1.04
C GLY A 695 0.74 7.09 -0.48
N THR A 696 0.37 8.19 -1.16
CA THR A 696 0.60 8.35 -2.60
C THR A 696 2.09 8.34 -2.96
N SER A 697 2.95 8.98 -2.17
CA SER A 697 4.41 8.95 -2.38
C SER A 697 4.99 7.53 -2.28
N MET A 698 4.51 6.73 -1.32
CA MET A 698 4.95 5.34 -1.15
C MET A 698 4.43 4.42 -2.26
N ALA A 699 3.31 4.76 -2.92
CA ALA A 699 2.89 4.10 -4.15
C ALA A 699 3.71 4.58 -5.38
N ALA A 700 4.04 5.87 -5.47
CA ALA A 700 4.82 6.46 -6.57
C ALA A 700 6.23 5.85 -6.72
N ARG A 701 6.86 5.53 -5.59
CA ARG A 701 8.17 4.87 -5.52
C ARG A 701 8.17 3.42 -6.05
N GLN A 702 7.00 2.82 -6.29
CA GLN A 702 6.84 1.46 -6.80
C GLN A 702 6.58 1.41 -8.33
N GLY A 703 6.76 2.54 -9.01
CA GLY A 703 6.61 2.62 -10.47
C GLY A 703 5.18 2.81 -10.96
N PRO A 704 5.00 3.01 -12.28
CA PRO A 704 3.78 3.55 -12.84
C PRO A 704 2.59 2.56 -12.80
N VAL A 705 2.83 1.25 -12.98
CA VAL A 705 1.74 0.25 -12.93
C VAL A 705 1.10 0.19 -11.53
N ALA A 706 1.93 0.25 -10.47
CA ALA A 706 1.47 0.28 -9.08
C ALA A 706 0.71 1.58 -8.76
N MET A 707 1.19 2.73 -9.22
CA MET A 707 0.49 4.01 -9.05
C MET A 707 -0.83 4.09 -9.83
N ALA A 708 -0.90 3.54 -11.04
CA ALA A 708 -2.14 3.48 -11.81
C ALA A 708 -3.23 2.67 -11.05
N ALA A 709 -2.85 1.53 -10.47
CA ALA A 709 -3.73 0.75 -9.61
C ALA A 709 -4.12 1.52 -8.33
N HIS A 710 -3.17 2.17 -7.66
CA HIS A 710 -3.43 3.01 -6.49
C HIS A 710 -4.42 4.14 -6.81
N GLN A 711 -4.24 4.85 -7.92
CA GLN A 711 -5.09 5.98 -8.32
C GLN A 711 -6.54 5.56 -8.57
N ILE A 712 -6.78 4.45 -9.29
CA ILE A 712 -8.14 3.92 -9.52
C ILE A 712 -8.82 3.60 -8.17
N CYS A 713 -8.12 2.84 -7.33
CA CYS A 713 -8.63 2.44 -6.02
C CYS A 713 -8.87 3.64 -5.09
N MET A 714 -7.97 4.63 -5.05
CA MET A 714 -8.11 5.85 -4.23
C MET A 714 -9.29 6.71 -4.66
N GLN A 715 -9.52 6.87 -5.97
CA GLN A 715 -10.60 7.71 -6.46
C GLN A 715 -11.97 7.08 -6.18
N VAL A 716 -12.13 5.77 -6.36
CA VAL A 716 -13.37 5.06 -5.97
C VAL A 716 -13.54 5.08 -4.44
N TRP A 717 -12.48 4.88 -3.68
CA TRP A 717 -12.49 4.91 -2.21
C TRP A 717 -12.93 6.28 -1.66
N LEU A 718 -12.41 7.39 -2.22
CA LEU A 718 -12.82 8.76 -1.90
C LEU A 718 -14.26 9.05 -2.32
N ALA A 719 -14.63 8.72 -3.56
CA ALA A 719 -15.96 9.00 -4.10
C ALA A 719 -17.07 8.33 -3.30
N VAL A 720 -16.86 7.09 -2.86
CA VAL A 720 -17.81 6.34 -2.04
C VAL A 720 -17.83 6.85 -0.59
N SER A 721 -16.68 7.26 -0.04
CA SER A 721 -16.59 7.84 1.30
C SER A 721 -17.37 9.16 1.42
N LEU A 722 -17.39 10.00 0.37
CA LEU A 722 -18.11 11.28 0.37
C LEU A 722 -19.64 11.13 0.53
N LEU A 723 -20.22 9.99 0.15
CA LEU A 723 -21.63 9.68 0.46
C LEU A 723 -21.90 9.64 1.97
N THR A 724 -20.88 9.26 2.76
CA THR A 724 -20.95 9.19 4.23
C THR A 724 -20.62 10.53 4.90
N ASP A 725 -19.85 11.39 4.23
CA ASP A 725 -19.56 12.77 4.67
C ASP A 725 -20.81 13.66 4.59
N ALA A 726 -21.63 13.51 3.54
CA ALA A 726 -22.94 14.18 3.43
C ALA A 726 -23.91 13.80 4.57
N LEU A 727 -23.91 12.52 4.97
CA LEU A 727 -24.67 12.02 6.11
C LEU A 727 -24.10 12.57 7.43
N ALA A 728 -22.78 12.61 7.60
CA ALA A 728 -22.11 13.18 8.77
C ALA A 728 -22.41 14.68 8.93
N ALA A 729 -22.34 15.47 7.86
CA ALA A 729 -22.69 16.89 7.85
C ALA A 729 -24.18 17.15 8.15
N SER A 730 -25.06 16.23 7.75
CA SER A 730 -26.49 16.30 8.10
C SER A 730 -26.72 16.01 9.60
N GLY A 731 -26.00 15.04 10.16
CA GLY A 731 -25.98 14.77 11.60
C GLY A 731 -25.41 15.94 12.42
N GLN A 732 -24.31 16.54 11.96
CA GLN A 732 -23.68 17.73 12.55
C GLN A 732 -24.69 18.87 12.75
N ALA A 733 -25.47 19.18 11.71
CA ALA A 733 -26.45 20.27 11.75
C ALA A 733 -27.60 20.02 12.74
N LEU A 734 -28.12 18.78 12.80
CA LEU A 734 -29.13 18.41 13.80
C LEU A 734 -28.58 18.46 15.22
N ILE A 735 -27.37 17.95 15.45
CA ILE A 735 -26.73 17.92 16.77
C ILE A 735 -26.50 19.33 17.30
N ALA A 736 -25.98 20.25 16.49
CA ALA A 736 -25.84 21.66 16.88
C ALA A 736 -27.20 22.32 17.21
N SER A 737 -28.25 21.97 16.47
CA SER A 737 -29.62 22.47 16.70
C SER A 737 -30.20 21.97 18.03
N TYR A 738 -30.20 20.65 18.29
CA TYR A 738 -30.75 20.10 19.54
C TYR A 738 -29.89 20.43 20.76
N LEU A 739 -28.57 20.54 20.60
CA LEU A 739 -27.66 21.01 21.65
C LEU A 739 -27.95 22.46 22.06
N SER A 740 -28.20 23.36 21.11
CA SER A 740 -28.55 24.76 21.42
C SER A 740 -29.94 24.94 22.07
N LYS A 741 -30.84 23.96 21.89
CA LYS A 741 -32.14 23.88 22.58
C LYS A 741 -32.08 23.22 23.96
N GLY A 742 -30.97 22.59 24.33
CA GLY A 742 -30.84 21.81 25.57
C GLY A 742 -31.60 20.48 25.57
N ASP A 743 -32.09 20.01 24.41
CA ASP A 743 -32.83 18.75 24.29
C ASP A 743 -31.86 17.56 24.16
N PHE A 744 -31.30 17.16 25.30
CA PHE A 744 -30.36 16.04 25.38
C PHE A 744 -31.01 14.67 25.09
N SER A 745 -32.34 14.57 25.14
CA SER A 745 -33.07 13.33 24.84
C SER A 745 -33.06 13.06 23.34
N THR A 746 -33.57 14.00 22.54
CA THR A 746 -33.51 13.90 21.08
C THR A 746 -32.07 13.98 20.56
N LEU A 747 -31.16 14.72 21.23
CA LEU A 747 -29.73 14.69 20.89
C LEU A 747 -29.12 13.28 21.01
N LYS A 748 -29.50 12.51 22.04
CA LYS A 748 -29.09 11.11 22.23
C LYS A 748 -29.75 10.18 21.20
N GLU A 749 -30.99 10.42 20.80
CA GLU A 749 -31.63 9.66 19.72
C GLU A 749 -30.95 9.94 18.36
N VAL A 750 -30.77 11.21 17.98
CA VAL A 750 -30.06 11.64 16.76
C VAL A 750 -28.68 11.00 16.67
N THR A 751 -27.88 11.07 17.75
CA THR A 751 -26.52 10.51 17.78
C THR A 751 -26.54 8.99 17.53
N ASN A 752 -27.43 8.26 18.20
CA ASN A 752 -27.57 6.81 18.02
C ASN A 752 -28.12 6.43 16.63
N PHE A 753 -29.03 7.23 16.07
CA PHE A 753 -29.61 7.01 14.75
C PHE A 753 -28.56 7.23 13.66
N VAL A 754 -27.83 8.35 13.70
CA VAL A 754 -26.75 8.68 12.74
C VAL A 754 -25.64 7.61 12.75
N LEU A 755 -25.22 7.12 13.92
CA LEU A 755 -24.25 6.01 14.02
C LEU A 755 -24.76 4.71 13.38
N LYS A 756 -26.03 4.34 13.63
CA LYS A 756 -26.65 3.12 13.08
C LYS A 756 -26.82 3.18 11.56
N ILE A 757 -27.36 4.28 11.03
CA ILE A 757 -27.53 4.44 9.58
C ILE A 757 -26.18 4.54 8.87
N GLY A 758 -25.18 5.17 9.50
CA GLY A 758 -23.79 5.16 9.04
C GLY A 758 -23.22 3.76 8.86
N LEU A 759 -23.23 2.95 9.92
CA LEU A 759 -22.76 1.55 9.84
C LEU A 759 -23.50 0.76 8.75
N PHE A 760 -24.82 0.94 8.63
CA PHE A 760 -25.62 0.30 7.59
C PHE A 760 -25.23 0.76 6.16
N THR A 761 -25.01 2.06 5.96
CA THR A 761 -24.54 2.63 4.70
C THR A 761 -23.14 2.11 4.36
N GLY A 762 -22.20 2.12 5.31
CA GLY A 762 -20.85 1.58 5.12
C GLY A 762 -20.81 0.09 4.76
N LEU A 763 -21.65 -0.73 5.41
CA LEU A 763 -21.82 -2.15 5.06
C LEU A 763 -22.46 -2.35 3.68
N SER A 764 -23.47 -1.53 3.34
CA SER A 764 -24.12 -1.58 2.02
C SER A 764 -23.13 -1.19 0.90
N LEU A 765 -22.33 -0.15 1.10
CA LEU A 765 -21.30 0.30 0.17
C LEU A 765 -20.18 -0.75 0.03
N ALA A 766 -19.78 -1.40 1.13
CA ALA A 766 -18.84 -2.52 1.09
C ALA A 766 -19.35 -3.65 0.18
N ALA A 767 -20.61 -4.08 0.37
CA ALA A 767 -21.21 -5.14 -0.43
C ALA A 767 -21.35 -4.76 -1.92
N ILE A 768 -21.85 -3.55 -2.21
CA ILE A 768 -22.02 -3.04 -3.59
C ILE A 768 -20.67 -2.98 -4.31
N LEU A 769 -19.60 -2.47 -3.67
CA LEU A 769 -18.26 -2.47 -4.25
C LEU A 769 -17.70 -3.89 -4.39
N GLY A 770 -17.87 -4.76 -3.39
CA GLY A 770 -17.36 -6.13 -3.42
C GLY A 770 -17.86 -6.93 -4.63
N VAL A 771 -19.12 -6.74 -5.02
CA VAL A 771 -19.71 -7.38 -6.21
C VAL A 771 -19.34 -6.64 -7.50
N SER A 772 -19.49 -5.31 -7.54
CA SER A 772 -19.41 -4.53 -8.79
C SER A 772 -17.99 -4.21 -9.26
N PHE A 773 -17.02 -4.07 -8.35
CA PHE A 773 -15.75 -3.41 -8.64
C PHE A 773 -14.87 -4.16 -9.66
N LYS A 774 -14.95 -5.50 -9.72
CA LYS A 774 -14.28 -6.31 -10.77
C LYS A 774 -14.69 -5.89 -12.19
N SER A 775 -15.96 -5.51 -12.37
CA SER A 775 -16.49 -4.95 -13.61
C SER A 775 -16.16 -3.47 -13.73
N LEU A 776 -16.36 -2.68 -12.67
CA LEU A 776 -16.09 -1.25 -12.64
C LEU A 776 -14.64 -0.89 -13.03
N ALA A 777 -13.66 -1.71 -12.63
CA ALA A 777 -12.26 -1.55 -13.01
C ALA A 777 -12.02 -1.57 -14.54
N THR A 778 -12.86 -2.28 -15.32
CA THR A 778 -12.81 -2.29 -16.79
C THR A 778 -13.15 -0.92 -17.40
N LEU A 779 -13.89 -0.08 -16.66
CA LEU A 779 -14.29 1.23 -17.12
C LEU A 779 -13.11 2.21 -17.07
N PHE A 780 -12.24 2.08 -16.06
CA PHE A 780 -11.07 2.94 -15.87
C PHE A 780 -9.90 2.64 -16.80
N THR A 781 -9.59 1.37 -17.05
CA THR A 781 -8.45 1.00 -17.91
C THR A 781 -8.65 -0.34 -18.62
N LYS A 782 -7.90 -0.52 -19.71
CA LYS A 782 -7.76 -1.79 -20.44
C LYS A 782 -6.44 -2.52 -20.14
N ASP A 783 -5.53 -1.89 -19.41
CA ASP A 783 -4.18 -2.43 -19.16
C ASP A 783 -4.23 -3.72 -18.34
N ALA A 784 -3.66 -4.81 -18.86
CA ALA A 784 -3.74 -6.13 -18.24
C ALA A 784 -2.96 -6.22 -16.92
N ALA A 785 -1.85 -5.49 -16.77
CA ALA A 785 -1.04 -5.50 -15.56
C ALA A 785 -1.72 -4.70 -14.44
N VAL A 786 -2.23 -3.51 -14.74
CA VAL A 786 -3.03 -2.71 -13.79
C VAL A 786 -4.29 -3.49 -13.40
N LEU A 787 -5.02 -4.08 -14.36
CA LEU A 787 -6.20 -4.89 -14.08
C LEU A 787 -5.87 -6.17 -13.28
N GLY A 788 -4.67 -6.75 -13.42
CA GLY A 788 -4.21 -7.88 -12.60
C GLY A 788 -4.09 -7.50 -11.12
N ILE A 789 -3.44 -6.37 -10.83
CA ILE A 789 -3.33 -5.81 -9.46
C ILE A 789 -4.71 -5.44 -8.90
N VAL A 790 -5.56 -4.82 -9.72
CA VAL A 790 -6.86 -4.25 -9.31
C VAL A 790 -7.96 -5.32 -9.18
N ARG A 791 -7.89 -6.45 -9.89
CA ARG A 791 -8.91 -7.52 -9.87
C ARG A 791 -8.59 -8.73 -8.99
N THR A 792 -7.32 -8.97 -8.61
CA THR A 792 -7.01 -10.11 -7.74
C THR A 792 -7.49 -9.83 -6.31
N GLY A 793 -8.30 -10.73 -5.75
CA GLY A 793 -8.92 -10.54 -4.43
C GLY A 793 -9.13 -11.87 -3.70
N VAL A 794 -8.77 -11.89 -2.43
CA VAL A 794 -8.93 -12.99 -1.46
C VAL A 794 -9.40 -12.39 -0.12
N LEU A 795 -9.88 -13.24 0.79
CA LEU A 795 -11.21 -13.11 1.40
C LEU A 795 -11.36 -12.23 2.66
N VAL A 796 -12.49 -11.51 2.68
CA VAL A 796 -13.26 -10.84 3.77
C VAL A 796 -12.99 -11.26 5.22
N ALA A 797 -12.62 -12.51 5.50
CA ALA A 797 -12.36 -13.02 6.84
C ALA A 797 -11.38 -12.14 7.65
N TYR A 798 -10.35 -11.58 6.98
CA TYR A 798 -9.24 -10.94 7.66
C TYR A 798 -9.53 -9.57 8.30
N LEU A 799 -10.43 -8.74 7.72
CA LEU A 799 -10.85 -7.52 8.42
C LEU A 799 -11.78 -7.84 9.60
N CYS A 800 -12.61 -8.88 9.48
CA CYS A 800 -13.45 -9.31 10.60
C CYS A 800 -12.58 -9.77 11.78
N SER A 801 -11.59 -10.64 11.53
CA SER A 801 -10.68 -11.12 12.58
C SER A 801 -9.78 -10.02 13.16
N VAL A 802 -9.17 -9.15 12.34
CA VAL A 802 -8.30 -8.07 12.85
C VAL A 802 -9.09 -7.07 13.70
N ILE A 803 -10.30 -6.69 13.28
CA ILE A 803 -11.16 -5.81 14.07
C ILE A 803 -11.62 -6.53 15.36
N LEU A 804 -12.08 -7.78 15.27
CA LEU A 804 -12.48 -8.57 16.45
C LEU A 804 -11.32 -8.79 17.42
N SER A 805 -10.08 -9.01 16.98
CA SER A 805 -8.91 -9.08 17.86
C SER A 805 -8.58 -7.74 18.51
N PHE A 806 -8.77 -6.62 17.80
CA PHE A 806 -8.59 -5.28 18.36
C PHE A 806 -9.63 -4.93 19.43
N PHE A 807 -10.87 -5.42 19.28
CA PHE A 807 -11.93 -5.30 20.30
C PHE A 807 -11.81 -6.35 21.42
N ASN A 808 -11.40 -7.59 21.13
CA ASN A 808 -11.23 -8.66 22.12
C ASN A 808 -10.00 -8.46 23.02
N LEU A 809 -9.09 -7.51 22.72
CA LEU A 809 -8.07 -7.08 23.69
C LEU A 809 -8.69 -6.45 24.97
N PHE A 810 -10.00 -6.17 24.97
CA PHE A 810 -10.78 -5.83 26.16
C PHE A 810 -11.12 -7.05 27.05
N PHE A 811 -10.83 -8.28 26.62
CA PHE A 811 -11.16 -9.53 27.34
C PHE A 811 -10.04 -10.60 27.26
N VAL A 812 -9.23 -10.66 28.32
CA VAL A 812 -8.57 -11.86 28.89
C VAL A 812 -7.59 -12.68 28.00
N LEU A 813 -6.29 -12.49 28.30
CA LEU A 813 -5.16 -13.47 28.34
C LEU A 813 -4.91 -14.53 27.23
N HIS A 814 -3.63 -14.52 26.79
CA HIS A 814 -2.78 -15.66 26.36
C HIS A 814 -2.95 -16.33 24.97
N VAL A 815 -1.81 -16.41 24.24
CA VAL A 815 -1.34 -17.35 23.17
C VAL A 815 -2.39 -17.82 22.12
N GLU A 816 -2.21 -17.69 20.79
CA GLU A 816 -1.03 -17.88 19.93
C GLU A 816 -0.94 -16.83 18.79
N TRP A 817 0.17 -16.10 18.68
CA TRP A 817 0.29 -14.99 17.70
C TRP A 817 1.17 -15.29 16.48
N VAL A 818 2.13 -16.22 16.58
CA VAL A 818 3.14 -16.47 15.52
C VAL A 818 2.52 -17.14 14.29
N LEU A 819 1.69 -18.17 14.50
CA LEU A 819 1.01 -18.88 13.41
C LEU A 819 0.01 -17.96 12.66
N LEU A 820 -0.59 -17.02 13.39
CA LEU A 820 -1.53 -16.04 12.83
C LEU A 820 -0.82 -15.04 11.90
N ILE A 821 0.34 -14.51 12.30
CA ILE A 821 1.19 -13.65 11.45
C ILE A 821 1.66 -14.40 10.19
N TYR A 822 1.89 -15.71 10.31
CA TYR A 822 2.28 -16.56 9.18
C TYR A 822 1.15 -16.70 8.14
N LEU A 823 -0.08 -16.98 8.60
CA LEU A 823 -1.28 -16.98 7.75
C LEU A 823 -1.62 -15.58 7.17
N LEU A 824 -1.17 -14.51 7.83
CA LEU A 824 -1.30 -13.12 7.37
C LEU A 824 -0.44 -12.81 6.13
N ARG A 825 0.62 -13.60 5.90
CA ARG A 825 1.53 -13.45 4.75
C ARG A 825 0.91 -13.93 3.42
N VAL A 826 -0.16 -14.70 3.49
CA VAL A 826 -0.79 -15.34 2.32
C VAL A 826 -2.09 -14.64 1.92
N HIS A 827 -2.04 -13.90 0.82
CA HIS A 827 -3.18 -13.37 0.04
C HIS A 827 -4.05 -12.24 0.66
N LEU A 828 -3.48 -11.08 1.01
CA LEU A 828 -4.23 -9.80 1.03
C LEU A 828 -3.94 -8.98 -0.24
N LYS A 829 -4.98 -8.58 -1.00
CA LYS A 829 -4.88 -7.84 -2.28
C LYS A 829 -5.96 -6.76 -2.44
N LEU A 830 -5.67 -5.73 -3.25
CA LEU A 830 -6.32 -4.40 -3.25
C LEU A 830 -7.85 -4.38 -3.32
N LEU A 831 -8.45 -5.27 -4.10
CA LEU A 831 -9.89 -5.25 -4.39
C LEU A 831 -10.75 -5.26 -3.12
N GLN A 832 -10.46 -6.19 -2.20
CA GLN A 832 -11.27 -6.39 -1.00
C GLN A 832 -10.96 -5.35 0.08
N PHE A 833 -9.77 -4.73 0.03
CA PHE A 833 -9.42 -3.63 0.92
C PHE A 833 -10.36 -2.42 0.71
N VAL A 834 -10.58 -2.01 -0.54
CA VAL A 834 -11.40 -0.82 -0.87
C VAL A 834 -12.86 -1.05 -0.46
N SER A 835 -13.37 -2.27 -0.62
CA SER A 835 -14.71 -2.68 -0.16
C SER A 835 -14.79 -2.78 1.38
N ALA A 836 -13.95 -3.59 2.01
CA ALA A 836 -14.07 -3.92 3.43
C ALA A 836 -13.69 -2.78 4.38
N SER A 837 -12.96 -1.74 3.91
CA SER A 837 -12.73 -0.53 4.71
C SER A 837 -13.94 0.40 4.80
N GLN A 838 -14.96 0.27 3.94
CA GLN A 838 -16.10 1.22 3.92
C GLN A 838 -16.88 1.38 5.24
N PRO A 839 -17.09 0.33 6.07
CA PRO A 839 -17.71 0.50 7.39
C PRO A 839 -16.84 1.32 8.35
N ILE A 840 -15.52 1.11 8.33
CA ILE A 840 -14.54 1.90 9.11
C ILE A 840 -14.56 3.36 8.63
N ASN A 841 -14.51 3.57 7.31
CA ASN A 841 -14.53 4.91 6.72
C ASN A 841 -15.81 5.64 7.13
N SER A 842 -16.97 5.01 6.95
CA SER A 842 -18.27 5.62 7.25
C SER A 842 -18.39 6.04 8.71
N LEU A 843 -17.95 5.18 9.64
CA LEU A 843 -17.91 5.52 11.06
C LEU A 843 -16.89 6.63 11.36
N ALA A 844 -15.71 6.63 10.74
CA ALA A 844 -14.72 7.69 10.89
C ALA A 844 -15.25 9.06 10.46
N PHE A 845 -15.86 9.17 9.27
CA PHE A 845 -16.48 10.42 8.78
C PHE A 845 -17.64 10.86 9.69
N ILE A 846 -18.47 9.92 10.16
CA ILE A 846 -19.54 10.25 11.10
C ILE A 846 -19.00 10.74 12.44
N PHE A 847 -17.99 10.10 13.04
CA PHE A 847 -17.41 10.60 14.29
C PHE A 847 -16.87 12.03 14.14
N ASP A 848 -16.25 12.39 13.00
CA ASP A 848 -15.88 13.79 12.74
C ASP A 848 -17.10 14.73 12.74
N GLY A 849 -18.17 14.40 12.01
CA GLY A 849 -19.41 15.19 11.98
C GLY A 849 -20.12 15.30 13.34
N LEU A 850 -20.13 14.22 14.13
CA LEU A 850 -20.64 14.20 15.50
C LEU A 850 -19.83 15.15 16.40
N HIS A 851 -18.50 15.05 16.39
CA HIS A 851 -17.61 15.90 17.19
C HIS A 851 -17.66 17.37 16.76
N TYR A 852 -17.85 17.65 15.47
CA TYR A 852 -18.11 19.00 14.96
C TYR A 852 -19.48 19.54 15.39
N GLY A 853 -20.50 18.69 15.50
CA GLY A 853 -21.84 19.10 15.96
C GLY A 853 -21.87 19.56 17.42
N VAL A 854 -20.96 19.03 18.24
CA VAL A 854 -20.73 19.45 19.63
C VAL A 854 -19.52 20.38 19.80
N SER A 855 -18.97 20.93 18.71
CA SER A 855 -17.86 21.89 18.67
C SER A 855 -16.53 21.43 19.31
N ASP A 856 -16.24 20.13 19.34
CA ASP A 856 -15.05 19.53 19.98
C ASP A 856 -13.77 19.61 19.11
N PHE A 857 -13.54 20.78 18.52
CA PHE A 857 -12.48 21.00 17.52
C PHE A 857 -11.07 20.77 18.06
N GLN A 858 -10.84 21.02 19.35
CA GLN A 858 -9.54 20.77 19.99
C GLN A 858 -9.24 19.27 20.04
N TYR A 859 -10.20 18.42 20.46
CA TYR A 859 -10.00 16.98 20.45
C TYR A 859 -9.80 16.46 19.03
N ALA A 860 -10.61 16.92 18.07
CA ALA A 860 -10.50 16.54 16.67
C ALA A 860 -9.13 16.91 16.06
N ALA A 861 -8.52 18.02 16.47
CA ALA A 861 -7.17 18.40 16.04
C ALA A 861 -6.09 17.49 16.65
N TYR A 862 -6.01 17.41 17.99
CA TYR A 862 -4.94 16.65 18.66
C TYR A 862 -5.00 15.14 18.33
N SER A 863 -6.20 14.56 18.22
CA SER A 863 -6.35 13.16 17.83
C SER A 863 -5.86 12.91 16.40
N MET A 864 -6.25 13.72 15.41
CA MET A 864 -5.81 13.52 14.02
C MET A 864 -4.31 13.76 13.84
N MET A 865 -3.70 14.69 14.59
CA MET A 865 -2.25 14.88 14.57
C MET A 865 -1.49 13.62 15.04
N LEU A 866 -1.94 12.97 16.12
CA LEU A 866 -1.32 11.72 16.58
C LEU A 866 -1.59 10.56 15.63
N VAL A 867 -2.84 10.38 15.18
CA VAL A 867 -3.24 9.32 14.25
C VAL A 867 -2.46 9.43 12.93
N GLY A 868 -2.29 10.65 12.42
CA GLY A 868 -1.46 10.93 11.25
C GLY A 868 0.02 10.61 11.48
N ALA A 869 0.59 10.98 12.64
CA ALA A 869 1.98 10.67 12.97
C ALA A 869 2.26 9.16 13.06
N ILE A 870 1.41 8.40 13.77
CA ILE A 870 1.51 6.94 13.88
C ILE A 870 1.42 6.27 12.51
N SER A 871 0.42 6.68 11.71
CA SER A 871 0.21 6.13 10.37
C SER A 871 1.36 6.49 9.42
N SER A 872 1.93 7.71 9.55
CA SER A 872 3.07 8.14 8.74
C SER A 872 4.34 7.35 9.05
N ALA A 873 4.58 6.99 10.31
CA ALA A 873 5.66 6.06 10.67
C ALA A 873 5.45 4.68 10.02
N PHE A 874 4.21 4.17 10.01
CA PHE A 874 3.86 2.92 9.33
C PHE A 874 4.11 3.00 7.80
N PHE A 875 3.73 4.11 7.16
CA PHE A 875 3.98 4.35 5.73
C PHE A 875 5.46 4.42 5.35
N LEU A 876 6.34 4.89 6.24
CA LEU A 876 7.78 4.94 5.95
C LEU A 876 8.46 3.57 6.06
N LEU A 877 7.85 2.62 6.78
CA LEU A 877 8.43 1.30 7.05
C LEU A 877 7.82 0.21 6.14
N VAL A 878 6.52 -0.04 6.27
CA VAL A 878 5.90 -1.28 5.77
C VAL A 878 5.80 -1.37 4.22
N PRO A 879 5.55 -0.28 3.47
CA PRO A 879 5.61 -0.31 2.00
C PRO A 879 6.96 -0.73 1.41
N SER A 880 8.07 -0.57 2.15
CA SER A 880 9.39 -1.05 1.68
C SER A 880 9.51 -2.58 1.70
N ILE A 881 8.68 -3.26 2.50
CA ILE A 881 8.67 -4.72 2.69
C ILE A 881 7.51 -5.36 1.90
N MET A 882 6.33 -4.74 1.93
CA MET A 882 5.08 -5.29 1.39
C MET A 882 4.60 -4.64 0.09
N GLY A 883 5.30 -3.62 -0.41
CA GLY A 883 4.88 -2.87 -1.60
C GLY A 883 3.48 -2.25 -1.44
N LEU A 884 2.66 -2.35 -2.50
CA LEU A 884 1.39 -1.63 -2.62
C LEU A 884 0.33 -2.10 -1.61
N PRO A 885 0.19 -3.41 -1.28
CA PRO A 885 -0.57 -3.86 -0.12
C PRO A 885 -0.18 -3.16 1.19
N GLY A 886 1.11 -2.88 1.42
CA GLY A 886 1.59 -2.15 2.60
C GLY A 886 1.10 -0.70 2.66
N VAL A 887 1.05 -0.01 1.51
CA VAL A 887 0.47 1.34 1.40
C VAL A 887 -1.01 1.32 1.78
N TRP A 888 -1.76 0.35 1.26
CA TRP A 888 -3.17 0.24 1.60
C TRP A 888 -3.37 -0.13 3.07
N LEU A 889 -2.60 -1.07 3.64
CA LEU A 889 -2.64 -1.38 5.08
C LEU A 889 -2.48 -0.11 5.94
N GLY A 890 -1.54 0.77 5.59
CA GLY A 890 -1.37 2.09 6.23
C GLY A 890 -2.60 3.00 6.16
N LEU A 891 -3.37 2.97 5.07
CA LEU A 891 -4.63 3.72 4.94
C LEU A 891 -5.76 3.17 5.83
N THR A 892 -5.87 1.84 6.02
CA THR A 892 -6.86 1.27 6.95
C THR A 892 -6.42 1.46 8.40
N LEU A 893 -5.12 1.39 8.68
CA LEU A 893 -4.59 1.75 10.00
C LEU A 893 -4.96 3.20 10.34
N PHE A 894 -4.74 4.13 9.42
CA PHE A 894 -5.12 5.54 9.58
C PHE A 894 -6.62 5.73 9.84
N MET A 895 -7.48 5.10 9.04
CA MET A 895 -8.94 5.26 9.19
C MET A 895 -9.50 4.49 10.39
N GLY A 896 -8.92 3.34 10.75
CA GLY A 896 -9.26 2.55 11.94
C GLY A 896 -8.86 3.26 13.23
N LEU A 897 -7.66 3.86 13.28
CA LEU A 897 -7.23 4.70 14.40
C LEU A 897 -8.09 5.97 14.52
N ARG A 898 -8.49 6.57 13.40
CA ARG A 898 -9.43 7.72 13.36
C ARG A 898 -10.82 7.34 13.89
N MET A 899 -11.36 6.20 13.47
CA MET A 899 -12.60 5.62 13.98
C MET A 899 -12.49 5.32 15.49
N ALA A 900 -11.40 4.71 15.94
CA ALA A 900 -11.18 4.35 17.33
C ALA A 900 -11.05 5.58 18.25
N ALA A 901 -10.34 6.63 17.81
CA ALA A 901 -10.29 7.91 18.52
C ALA A 901 -11.68 8.57 18.61
N GLY A 902 -12.41 8.58 17.49
CA GLY A 902 -13.79 9.07 17.44
C GLY A 902 -14.72 8.37 18.44
N TYR A 903 -14.68 7.04 18.46
CA TYR A 903 -15.45 6.19 19.37
C TYR A 903 -15.04 6.37 20.83
N TYR A 904 -13.73 6.37 21.13
CA TYR A 904 -13.20 6.56 22.48
C TYR A 904 -13.61 7.90 23.09
N ARG A 905 -13.65 8.97 22.29
CA ARG A 905 -14.13 10.28 22.75
C ARG A 905 -15.63 10.30 23.05
N ILE A 906 -16.44 9.58 22.26
CA ILE A 906 -17.87 9.41 22.55
C ILE A 906 -18.07 8.61 23.84
N LEU A 907 -17.31 7.53 24.09
CA LEU A 907 -17.35 6.76 25.35
C LEU A 907 -16.77 7.49 26.58
N SER A 908 -16.27 8.72 26.44
CA SER A 908 -15.58 9.40 27.53
C SER A 908 -16.53 10.19 28.42
N ASN A 909 -16.54 9.87 29.72
CA ASN A 909 -17.17 10.70 30.75
C ASN A 909 -16.54 12.11 30.85
N SER A 910 -15.38 12.38 30.22
CA SER A 910 -14.76 13.70 30.15
C SER A 910 -14.83 14.29 28.73
N GLY A 911 -15.68 15.30 28.57
CA GLY A 911 -15.91 16.00 27.31
C GLY A 911 -17.36 16.46 27.16
N PRO A 912 -17.77 16.94 25.97
CA PRO A 912 -19.16 17.33 25.72
C PRO A 912 -20.15 16.16 25.81
N TRP A 913 -19.70 14.92 25.62
CA TRP A 913 -20.52 13.69 25.57
C TRP A 913 -21.03 13.17 26.93
N TRP A 914 -20.92 13.96 28.01
CA TRP A 914 -21.38 13.59 29.36
C TRP A 914 -22.87 13.21 29.41
N PHE A 915 -23.70 13.79 28.54
CA PHE A 915 -25.15 13.54 28.46
C PHE A 915 -25.51 12.12 27.97
N LEU A 916 -24.59 11.43 27.27
CA LEU A 916 -24.81 10.03 26.88
C LEU A 916 -24.75 9.07 28.08
N HIS A 917 -23.97 9.42 29.11
CA HIS A 917 -23.53 8.53 30.19
C HIS A 917 -24.34 8.65 31.49
N LYS A 918 -25.13 9.72 31.65
CA LYS A 918 -26.05 9.87 32.78
C LYS A 918 -27.44 9.34 32.42
N ASP A 919 -28.02 8.56 33.32
CA ASP A 919 -29.45 8.24 33.28
C ASP A 919 -30.25 9.53 33.56
N PHE A 920 -30.78 10.18 32.53
CA PHE A 920 -31.52 11.44 32.65
C PHE A 920 -32.68 11.37 33.65
N GLN A 921 -33.31 10.19 33.75
CA GLN A 921 -34.30 9.83 34.78
C GLN A 921 -33.92 10.25 36.21
N ARG A 922 -32.63 10.17 36.59
CA ARG A 922 -32.17 10.57 37.94
C ARG A 922 -31.93 12.07 38.08
N ALA A 923 -31.57 12.76 37.00
CA ALA A 923 -31.33 14.20 37.01
C ALA A 923 -32.66 14.99 37.05
N GLU A 924 -33.66 14.53 36.32
CA GLU A 924 -34.98 15.16 36.24
C GLU A 924 -35.79 14.99 37.54
N VAL A 925 -35.68 13.82 38.19
CA VAL A 925 -36.18 13.60 39.56
C VAL A 925 -35.45 14.48 40.59
N ALA A 926 -34.13 14.66 40.47
CA ALA A 926 -33.40 15.57 41.35
C ALA A 926 -33.84 17.04 41.17
N TYR A 927 -33.95 17.51 39.93
CA TYR A 927 -34.32 18.90 39.64
C TYR A 927 -35.78 19.22 39.98
N SER A 928 -36.70 18.27 39.77
CA SER A 928 -38.10 18.44 40.16
C SER A 928 -38.33 18.37 41.69
N ASN A 929 -37.51 17.61 42.42
CA ASN A 929 -37.51 17.62 43.89
C ASN A 929 -36.90 18.91 44.47
N ILE A 930 -35.85 19.46 43.84
CA ILE A 930 -35.27 20.77 44.19
C ILE A 930 -36.22 21.94 43.89
N LYS A 931 -37.29 21.71 43.10
CA LYS A 931 -38.35 22.69 42.84
C LYS A 931 -39.66 22.40 43.60
N LYS A 932 -39.61 21.52 44.61
CA LYS A 932 -40.73 21.13 45.49
C LYS A 932 -40.42 21.21 46.99
N ASN A 933 -39.17 21.47 47.34
CA ASN A 933 -38.69 21.85 48.67
C ASN A 933 -38.13 23.29 48.61
#